data_AF-A0A1F9FLX7-F1
#
_entry.id   AF-A0A1F9FLX7-F1
#
_cell.length_a   1.000
_cell.length_b   1.000
_cell.length_c   1.000
_cell.angle_alpha   90.00
_cell.angle_beta   90.00
_cell.angle_gamma   90.00
#
_symmetry.space_group_name_H-M   'P 1'
#
loop_
_entity.id
_entity.type
_entity.pdbx_description
1 polymer ?
#
loop_
_entity_poly.entity_id
_entity_poly.type
_entity_poly.pdbx_seq_one_letter_code
_entity_poly.pdbx_strand_id
1 'polypeptide(L)'
;ADPIYPEEARAAGRAGEVVLRIVIDEEGLVERLDVQQSAGLDLDWAAMGAATNFVFAPATFCVYARPADLEAPRDAPPERRCGQAGKVAIDYRTVFQISEQKVEVPVEPVDERTVAEGVLNFEGVVREAATKDALEAVEVTVEIERPAVAADAPAEQRFELRTTHSDAEGRFSFRGIPAGEHRVTFTLSGYEAAFVDETFQDKERTELIVYLRPLEANRFETVVRRRRAQKDVAKVALTRDEVRRVPGTFGDPLRVIENLPGLARAPFIGGALIVRGAHPEDTGVYFDGVEIPLFYHFGGLTSVVNAEFLEDISFYPGGFGAYYGRATAGIVDVASRKLKLKGFRGYAELDLIDSGFFFAGPVKVGELPKITFAAAARRSYIDGILPVILDAFIGPDGQGIIAAPIYWDYQTKVESSPSDGQTLSLFLFGSDDDLSVIQRGLGNAGGFDIGFHTTFHRLVGTWEWRLAPGLTHTFAPYAGVTRVSFDAGNSGDQGPQVGLSAVIDQWVWGARDNLSLLVDDLLTVRGGLDYVGTTFGVEFDVPLPIEIGAFPRVFPRVEGSNQTFGTHGMANAAAAWLEAELSPTPRLKVVPGVRAEYTVVSFFPDELPDGTTTDPADVALFHIDPRLTARLEIVRGTTLKGAAGIYRRWPQGPELSPDSGNPDLVEPRAVQLIAGVEQRLTRDINVDAQLYLTNRDLLIESTSRMRSSSDGSGEVDPLFYDNGGRGSTVGAELLLRHEITEHFYGWVAYTLSRTVEDLDDHGDRWWLTDYDQTHILTMVAQTNLPWAFTLGARFRVVTGSPTNLPLGSVHDLDTTDYRGLGTTPQSSRLPAFHQLDLRIDRKFVFDTFSFTTYLDLLNVYNQENAEGFITDYRSREQEPIPSLPILPVVGLSGEF
;
A
#
# COMPACT_ATOMS: atom_id res chain seq x y z
N ALA A 1 20.22 17.30 -15.68
CA ALA A 1 20.86 17.91 -14.50
C ALA A 1 21.36 19.28 -14.92
N ASP A 2 21.20 20.30 -14.08
CA ASP A 2 21.62 21.66 -14.43
C ASP A 2 23.15 21.73 -14.58
N PRO A 3 23.66 22.54 -15.52
CA PRO A 3 25.10 22.74 -15.70
C PRO A 3 25.72 23.34 -14.44
N ILE A 4 26.72 22.64 -13.90
CA ILE A 4 27.49 23.11 -12.74
C ILE A 4 28.37 24.26 -13.18
N TYR A 5 28.17 25.44 -12.58
CA TYR A 5 29.02 26.61 -12.83
C TYR A 5 30.47 26.32 -12.38
N PRO A 6 31.46 26.29 -13.30
CA PRO A 6 32.86 26.02 -12.97
C PRO A 6 33.42 27.00 -11.93
N GLU A 7 34.14 26.51 -10.93
CA GLU A 7 34.74 27.36 -9.88
C GLU A 7 35.74 28.37 -10.44
N GLU A 8 36.52 28.01 -11.47
CA GLU A 8 37.45 28.90 -12.15
C GLU A 8 36.74 30.04 -12.90
N ALA A 9 35.57 29.75 -13.50
CA ALA A 9 34.73 30.77 -14.14
C ALA A 9 34.11 31.70 -13.10
N ARG A 10 33.68 31.14 -11.95
CA ARG A 10 33.11 31.89 -10.83
C ARG A 10 34.15 32.80 -10.17
N ALA A 11 35.35 32.30 -9.90
CA ALA A 11 36.45 33.07 -9.32
C ALA A 11 36.95 34.21 -10.24
N ALA A 12 36.83 34.02 -11.55
CA ALA A 12 37.17 35.01 -12.56
C ALA A 12 36.03 36.01 -12.87
N GLY A 13 34.87 35.90 -12.22
CA GLY A 13 33.73 36.79 -12.48
C GLY A 13 33.10 36.61 -13.87
N ARG A 14 33.36 35.47 -14.54
CA ARG A 14 32.95 35.25 -15.95
C ARG A 14 31.55 34.65 -16.01
N ALA A 15 30.60 35.45 -16.48
CA ALA A 15 29.21 35.09 -16.73
C ALA A 15 28.90 35.21 -18.24
N GLY A 16 27.90 34.49 -18.72
CA GLY A 16 27.51 34.58 -20.13
C GLY A 16 26.59 33.46 -20.59
N GLU A 17 26.18 33.57 -21.84
CA GLU A 17 25.26 32.64 -22.51
C GLU A 17 26.04 31.70 -23.44
N VAL A 18 25.87 30.40 -23.22
CA VAL A 18 26.33 29.36 -24.14
C VAL A 18 25.14 28.80 -24.91
N VAL A 19 25.20 28.81 -26.24
CA VAL A 19 24.19 28.19 -27.10
C VAL A 19 24.80 26.96 -27.76
N LEU A 20 24.22 25.80 -27.51
CA LEU A 20 24.62 24.52 -28.09
C LEU A 20 23.59 24.08 -29.12
N ARG A 21 24.04 23.65 -30.30
CA ARG A 21 23.21 22.90 -31.24
C ARG A 21 23.36 21.42 -30.95
N ILE A 22 22.28 20.79 -30.50
CA ILE A 22 22.20 19.37 -30.15
C ILE A 22 21.56 18.62 -31.32
N VAL A 23 22.32 17.72 -31.94
CA VAL A 23 21.81 16.80 -32.96
C VAL A 23 21.36 15.52 -32.25
N ILE A 24 20.09 15.17 -32.43
CA ILE A 24 19.43 14.04 -31.80
C ILE A 24 19.11 13.01 -32.88
N ASP A 25 19.41 11.74 -32.61
CA ASP A 25 19.15 10.63 -33.53
C ASP A 25 17.71 10.10 -33.47
N GLU A 26 17.43 9.05 -34.24
CA GLU A 26 16.11 8.42 -34.36
C GLU A 26 15.67 7.69 -33.08
N GLU A 27 16.58 7.49 -32.14
CA GLU A 27 16.34 6.86 -30.84
C GLU A 27 16.23 7.88 -29.70
N GLY A 28 16.41 9.18 -29.98
CA GLY A 28 16.33 10.25 -28.98
C GLY A 28 17.64 10.48 -28.22
N LEU A 29 18.76 9.93 -28.71
CA LEU A 29 20.09 10.10 -28.12
C LEU A 29 20.82 11.27 -28.77
N VAL A 30 21.68 11.94 -27.99
CA VAL A 30 22.54 13.02 -28.49
C VAL A 30 23.66 12.42 -29.34
N GLU A 31 23.54 12.59 -30.66
CA GLU A 31 24.53 12.15 -31.64
C GLU A 31 25.70 13.13 -31.73
N ARG A 32 25.42 14.45 -31.65
CA ARG A 32 26.43 15.50 -31.78
C ARG A 32 26.05 16.77 -31.02
N LEU A 33 27.05 17.47 -30.49
CA LEU A 33 26.93 18.79 -29.85
C LEU A 33 27.87 19.78 -30.54
N ASP A 34 27.32 20.88 -31.04
CA ASP A 34 28.08 21.96 -31.68
C ASP A 34 27.87 23.28 -30.92
N VAL A 35 28.92 23.90 -30.38
CA VAL A 35 28.81 25.23 -29.73
C VAL A 35 28.55 26.30 -30.80
N GLN A 36 27.37 26.90 -30.78
CA GLN A 36 26.98 28.00 -31.69
C GLN A 36 27.37 29.37 -31.13
N GLN A 37 27.29 29.54 -29.82
CA GLN A 37 27.69 30.75 -29.11
C GLN A 37 28.46 30.34 -27.86
N SER A 38 29.69 30.84 -27.73
CA SER A 38 30.58 30.57 -26.60
C SER A 38 30.54 31.71 -25.59
N ALA A 39 30.54 31.36 -24.30
CA ALA A 39 30.73 32.31 -23.19
C ALA A 39 32.10 32.18 -22.51
N GLY A 40 32.97 31.30 -23.04
CA GLY A 40 34.24 30.92 -22.44
C GLY A 40 34.37 29.39 -22.41
N LEU A 41 35.57 28.89 -22.70
CA LEU A 41 35.81 27.45 -22.89
C LEU A 41 35.31 26.60 -21.70
N ASP A 42 35.54 27.07 -20.48
CA ASP A 42 35.10 26.46 -19.23
C ASP A 42 33.56 26.40 -19.08
N LEU A 43 32.86 27.47 -19.48
CA LEU A 43 31.39 27.51 -19.50
C LEU A 43 30.82 26.62 -20.62
N ASP A 44 31.51 26.55 -21.76
CA ASP A 44 31.12 25.70 -22.89
C ASP A 44 31.19 24.21 -22.50
N TRP A 45 32.27 23.78 -21.83
CA TRP A 45 32.42 22.42 -21.32
C TRP A 45 31.34 22.07 -20.28
N ALA A 46 31.00 23.01 -19.39
CA ALA A 46 29.93 22.81 -18.41
C ALA A 46 28.56 22.64 -19.07
N ALA A 47 28.25 23.46 -20.08
CA ALA A 47 27.02 23.35 -20.86
C ALA A 47 26.96 22.04 -21.66
N MET A 48 28.06 21.63 -22.31
CA MET A 48 28.13 20.37 -23.05
C MET A 48 28.02 19.15 -22.12
N GLY A 49 28.64 19.20 -20.95
CA GLY A 49 28.53 18.17 -19.92
C GLY A 49 27.10 18.03 -19.39
N ALA A 50 26.34 19.12 -19.26
CA ALA A 50 24.92 19.04 -18.94
C ALA A 50 24.11 18.44 -20.10
N ALA A 51 24.38 18.87 -21.34
CA ALA A 51 23.65 18.44 -22.52
C ALA A 51 23.82 16.94 -22.84
N THR A 52 24.97 16.34 -22.54
CA THR A 52 25.19 14.89 -22.70
C THR A 52 24.37 14.03 -21.73
N ASN A 53 23.83 14.63 -20.66
CA ASN A 53 22.94 13.94 -19.72
C ASN A 53 21.45 14.09 -20.10
N PHE A 54 21.12 14.77 -21.19
CA PHE A 54 19.76 14.84 -21.70
C PHE A 54 19.38 13.55 -22.43
N VAL A 55 18.15 13.10 -22.19
CA VAL A 55 17.52 12.00 -22.92
C VAL A 55 16.28 12.59 -23.56
N PHE A 56 16.23 12.57 -24.89
CA PHE A 56 15.09 13.07 -25.65
C PHE A 56 14.17 11.91 -26.01
N ALA A 57 12.87 12.15 -26.12
CA ALA A 57 12.01 11.25 -26.87
C ALA A 57 12.37 11.36 -28.36
N PRO A 58 12.35 10.26 -29.15
CA PRO A 58 12.54 10.33 -30.59
C PRO A 58 11.66 11.39 -31.25
N ALA A 59 12.24 12.26 -32.06
CA ALA A 59 11.46 13.24 -32.81
C ALA A 59 10.60 12.52 -33.84
N THR A 60 9.30 12.76 -33.84
CA THR A 60 8.36 12.13 -34.76
C THR A 60 7.94 13.10 -35.87
N PHE A 61 8.00 12.62 -37.11
CA PHE A 61 7.61 13.38 -38.29
C PHE A 61 6.37 12.76 -38.93
N CYS A 62 5.57 13.61 -39.58
CA CYS A 62 4.51 13.16 -40.48
C CYS A 62 5.03 13.23 -41.91
N VAL A 63 5.03 12.09 -42.60
CA VAL A 63 5.45 12.01 -44.00
C VAL A 63 4.22 11.76 -44.87
N TYR A 64 4.11 12.53 -45.95
CA TYR A 64 3.11 12.34 -47.00
C TYR A 64 3.69 11.36 -48.03
N ALA A 65 3.28 10.10 -47.97
CA ALA A 65 3.72 9.07 -48.90
C ALA A 65 2.58 8.67 -49.85
N ARG A 66 2.91 8.42 -51.12
CA ARG A 66 1.97 7.79 -52.04
C ARG A 66 1.79 6.32 -51.65
N PRO A 67 0.57 5.75 -51.76
CA PRO A 67 0.34 4.34 -51.51
C PRO A 67 1.31 3.47 -52.33
N ALA A 68 1.92 2.47 -51.71
CA ALA A 68 2.85 1.55 -52.37
C ALA A 68 2.15 0.52 -53.28
N ASP A 69 0.82 0.50 -53.26
CA ASP A 69 0.00 -0.44 -54.03
C ASP A 69 0.04 -0.08 -55.52
N LEU A 70 0.55 -1.00 -56.34
CA LEU A 70 0.63 -0.89 -57.80
C LEU A 70 -0.75 -0.74 -58.49
N GLU A 71 -1.84 -0.90 -57.75
CA GLU A 71 -3.23 -0.78 -58.23
C GLU A 71 -3.92 0.54 -57.82
N ALA A 72 -3.28 1.40 -57.02
CA ALA A 72 -3.87 2.68 -56.62
C ALA A 72 -3.93 3.69 -57.80
N PRO A 73 -5.04 4.44 -57.99
CA PRO A 73 -5.15 5.46 -59.04
C PRO A 73 -4.03 6.50 -58.93
N ARG A 74 -3.47 6.93 -60.07
CA ARG A 74 -2.35 7.90 -60.11
C ARG A 74 -2.63 9.25 -59.45
N ASP A 75 -3.91 9.56 -59.21
CA ASP A 75 -4.39 10.84 -58.67
C ASP A 75 -4.87 10.74 -57.22
N ALA A 76 -4.62 9.62 -56.52
CA ALA A 76 -4.98 9.48 -55.11
C ALA A 76 -4.19 10.45 -54.22
N PRO A 77 -4.84 11.18 -53.28
CA PRO A 77 -4.15 12.10 -52.38
C PRO A 77 -3.15 11.35 -51.50
N PRO A 78 -1.97 11.93 -51.20
CA PRO A 78 -0.95 11.26 -50.40
C PRO A 78 -1.45 11.01 -48.98
N GLU A 79 -1.21 9.80 -48.48
CA GLU A 79 -1.60 9.38 -47.15
C GLU A 79 -0.64 9.99 -46.12
N ARG A 80 -1.18 10.63 -45.08
CA ARG A 80 -0.40 11.22 -44.00
C ARG A 80 -0.07 10.13 -42.97
N ARG A 81 1.18 9.70 -42.92
CA ARG A 81 1.69 8.76 -41.89
C ARG A 81 2.48 9.53 -40.85
N CYS A 82 1.98 9.58 -39.62
CA CYS A 82 2.64 10.23 -38.48
C CYS A 82 3.28 9.20 -37.55
N GLY A 83 4.30 9.62 -36.80
CA GLY A 83 4.98 8.75 -35.83
C GLY A 83 6.28 8.11 -36.33
N GLN A 84 6.79 8.50 -37.51
CA GLN A 84 8.11 8.05 -37.96
C GLN A 84 9.20 8.82 -37.22
N ALA A 85 10.11 8.11 -36.56
CA ALA A 85 11.26 8.70 -35.92
C ALA A 85 12.21 9.30 -36.97
N GLY A 86 12.80 10.45 -36.67
CA GLY A 86 13.78 11.10 -37.54
C GLY A 86 14.78 11.93 -36.75
N LYS A 87 15.91 12.23 -37.38
CA LYS A 87 16.94 13.09 -36.78
C LYS A 87 16.46 14.54 -36.69
N VAL A 88 16.69 15.18 -35.56
CA VAL A 88 16.38 16.61 -35.35
C VAL A 88 17.57 17.33 -34.73
N ALA A 89 17.72 18.62 -35.04
CA ALA A 89 18.68 19.47 -34.35
C ALA A 89 17.93 20.56 -33.59
N ILE A 90 18.25 20.74 -32.31
CA ILE A 90 17.68 21.79 -31.45
C ILE A 90 18.79 22.69 -30.93
N ASP A 91 18.49 23.98 -30.77
CA ASP A 91 19.40 24.93 -30.12
C ASP A 91 19.03 25.04 -28.64
N TYR A 92 19.97 24.70 -27.77
CA TYR A 92 19.82 24.68 -26.31
C TYR A 92 20.67 25.80 -25.69
N ARG A 93 19.99 26.70 -24.97
CA ARG A 93 20.61 27.89 -24.36
C ARG A 93 20.86 27.66 -22.88
N THR A 94 22.09 27.87 -22.44
CA THR A 94 22.49 27.86 -21.03
C THR A 94 23.00 29.24 -20.62
N VAL A 95 22.47 29.80 -19.53
CA VAL A 95 22.89 31.11 -19.01
C VAL A 95 23.58 30.92 -17.67
N PHE A 96 24.85 31.34 -17.58
CA PHE A 96 25.61 31.37 -16.33
C PHE A 96 25.57 32.79 -15.74
N GLN A 97 24.99 32.94 -14.54
CA GLN A 97 24.90 34.22 -13.83
C GLN A 97 25.54 34.13 -12.44
N ILE A 98 26.24 35.19 -12.02
CA ILE A 98 26.77 35.34 -10.67
C ILE A 98 25.74 36.11 -9.84
N SER A 99 25.14 35.46 -8.84
CA SER A 99 24.26 36.13 -7.88
C SER A 99 25.10 36.84 -6.84
N GLU A 100 25.18 38.17 -6.88
CA GLU A 100 25.70 38.96 -5.77
C GLU A 100 24.58 39.33 -4.78
N GLN A 101 24.90 39.19 -3.49
CA GLN A 101 24.05 39.61 -2.38
C GLN A 101 23.76 41.11 -2.43
N LYS A 102 22.49 41.42 -2.16
CA LYS A 102 21.84 42.72 -2.08
C LYS A 102 22.62 43.74 -1.22
N VAL A 103 23.09 44.82 -1.84
CA VAL A 103 23.51 46.07 -1.16
C VAL A 103 22.73 47.23 -1.77
N GLU A 104 21.92 47.90 -0.96
CA GLU A 104 21.24 49.17 -1.26
C GLU A 104 22.25 50.33 -1.23
N VAL A 105 22.44 51.10 -2.31
CA VAL A 105 22.61 52.59 -2.34
C VAL A 105 22.40 53.12 -3.80
N PRO A 106 22.39 54.44 -4.08
CA PRO A 106 21.25 55.26 -4.47
C PRO A 106 21.16 55.57 -5.99
N VAL A 107 20.04 56.17 -6.37
CA VAL A 107 19.69 56.58 -7.75
C VAL A 107 20.54 57.75 -8.25
N GLU A 108 21.23 57.57 -9.37
CA GLU A 108 21.70 58.63 -10.30
C GLU A 108 21.67 58.10 -11.76
N PRO A 109 21.70 58.97 -12.78
CA PRO A 109 20.67 59.02 -13.81
C PRO A 109 20.84 58.03 -14.98
N VAL A 110 19.70 57.70 -15.57
CA VAL A 110 19.46 56.76 -16.66
C VAL A 110 20.29 57.10 -17.91
N ASP A 111 21.12 56.15 -18.34
CA ASP A 111 21.77 56.11 -19.65
C ASP A 111 20.74 55.70 -20.72
N GLU A 112 20.58 56.53 -21.75
CA GLU A 112 19.56 56.46 -22.81
C GLU A 112 19.79 55.33 -23.84
N ARG A 113 20.15 54.11 -23.40
CA ARG A 113 20.43 52.98 -24.32
C ARG A 113 19.59 51.73 -24.13
N THR A 114 18.57 51.75 -23.27
CA THR A 114 17.55 50.69 -23.18
C THR A 114 16.22 51.14 -23.80
N VAL A 115 16.15 51.17 -25.13
CA VAL A 115 14.88 51.26 -25.86
C VAL A 115 14.86 50.13 -26.88
N ALA A 116 14.50 48.93 -26.43
CA ALA A 116 14.15 47.82 -27.33
C ALA A 116 13.23 46.77 -26.69
N GLU A 117 13.22 46.60 -25.36
CA GLU A 117 12.27 45.71 -24.69
C GLU A 117 11.21 46.53 -23.95
N GLY A 118 9.94 46.38 -24.35
CA GLY A 118 8.82 47.10 -23.76
C GLY A 118 8.68 46.93 -22.24
N VAL A 119 7.84 47.75 -21.62
CA VAL A 119 7.53 47.66 -20.18
C VAL A 119 6.77 46.37 -19.89
N LEU A 120 7.13 45.65 -18.82
CA LEU A 120 6.37 44.51 -18.29
C LEU A 120 4.97 45.01 -17.89
N ASN A 121 3.94 44.59 -18.63
CA ASN A 121 2.58 45.08 -18.43
C ASN A 121 1.52 43.97 -18.38
N PHE A 122 1.92 42.70 -18.54
CA PHE A 122 1.04 41.55 -18.35
C PHE A 122 1.79 40.40 -17.69
N GLU A 123 1.26 39.87 -16.61
CA GLU A 123 1.78 38.66 -15.98
C GLU A 123 0.67 37.85 -15.33
N GLY A 124 1.01 36.64 -14.92
CA GLY A 124 0.05 35.81 -14.23
C GLY A 124 0.60 34.47 -13.82
N VAL A 125 -0.30 33.66 -13.29
CA VAL A 125 -0.04 32.26 -12.95
C VAL A 125 -1.09 31.36 -13.58
N VAL A 126 -0.63 30.25 -14.15
CA VAL A 126 -1.47 29.16 -14.63
C VAL A 126 -1.43 28.02 -13.64
N ARG A 127 -2.61 27.55 -13.25
CA ARG A 127 -2.79 26.45 -12.30
C ARG A 127 -3.75 25.42 -12.86
N GLU A 128 -3.69 24.22 -12.32
CA GLU A 128 -4.71 23.20 -12.57
C GLU A 128 -6.01 23.55 -11.84
N ALA A 129 -7.15 23.35 -12.50
CA ALA A 129 -8.46 23.39 -11.86
C ALA A 129 -8.61 22.26 -10.82
N ALA A 130 -9.35 22.51 -9.74
CA ALA A 130 -9.46 21.67 -8.55
C ALA A 130 -8.20 21.65 -7.67
N THR A 131 -7.11 21.00 -8.09
CA THR A 131 -5.91 20.78 -7.25
C THR A 131 -5.12 22.06 -6.95
N LYS A 132 -5.27 23.10 -7.79
CA LYS A 132 -4.53 24.38 -7.72
C LYS A 132 -3.01 24.22 -7.89
N ASP A 133 -2.56 23.06 -8.35
CA ASP A 133 -1.16 22.81 -8.63
C ASP A 133 -0.65 23.73 -9.74
N ALA A 134 0.61 24.11 -9.66
CA ALA A 134 1.25 24.95 -10.66
C ALA A 134 1.48 24.15 -11.95
N LEU A 135 1.16 24.74 -13.09
CA LEU A 135 1.36 24.10 -14.39
C LEU A 135 2.58 24.68 -15.09
N GLU A 136 3.61 23.85 -15.26
CA GLU A 136 4.81 24.18 -16.02
C GLU A 136 4.57 24.01 -17.53
N ALA A 137 5.27 24.81 -18.32
CA ALA A 137 5.28 24.73 -19.78
C ALA A 137 3.92 24.92 -20.47
N VAL A 138 2.98 25.61 -19.82
CA VAL A 138 1.74 26.07 -20.48
C VAL A 138 2.12 27.12 -21.51
N GLU A 139 1.77 26.88 -22.76
CA GLU A 139 1.89 27.87 -23.83
C GLU A 139 0.79 28.93 -23.62
N VAL A 140 1.20 30.17 -23.38
CA VAL A 140 0.33 31.33 -23.27
C VAL A 140 0.52 32.18 -24.51
N THR A 141 -0.54 32.43 -25.26
CA THR A 141 -0.52 33.18 -26.53
C THR A 141 -1.49 34.34 -26.49
N VAL A 142 -1.01 35.57 -26.70
CA VAL A 142 -1.81 36.79 -26.83
C VAL A 142 -2.01 37.11 -28.31
N GLU A 143 -3.28 37.23 -28.73
CA GLU A 143 -3.66 37.65 -30.09
C GLU A 143 -3.82 39.17 -30.13
N ILE A 144 -2.89 39.87 -30.79
CA ILE A 144 -2.89 41.33 -30.91
C ILE A 144 -3.39 41.73 -32.30
N GLU A 145 -4.51 42.45 -32.39
CA GLU A 145 -5.06 42.87 -33.68
C GLU A 145 -4.18 43.92 -34.38
N ARG A 146 -3.86 43.68 -35.65
CA ARG A 146 -3.03 44.60 -36.46
C ARG A 146 -3.88 45.72 -37.05
N PRO A 147 -3.57 47.00 -36.78
CA PRO A 147 -4.41 48.14 -37.17
C PRO A 147 -4.47 48.45 -38.68
N ALA A 148 -3.89 47.62 -39.57
CA ALA A 148 -3.72 47.93 -40.99
C ALA A 148 -4.09 46.79 -41.97
N VAL A 149 -4.94 45.85 -41.56
CA VAL A 149 -5.30 44.67 -42.37
C VAL A 149 -6.80 44.67 -42.63
N ALA A 150 -7.20 44.51 -43.89
CA ALA A 150 -8.62 44.50 -44.27
C ALA A 150 -9.37 43.35 -43.58
N ALA A 151 -10.63 43.58 -43.18
CA ALA A 151 -11.44 42.66 -42.37
C ALA A 151 -11.75 41.30 -43.06
N ASP A 152 -11.36 41.12 -44.31
CA ASP A 152 -11.49 39.94 -45.15
C ASP A 152 -10.18 39.16 -45.36
N ALA A 153 -9.05 39.62 -44.82
CA ALA A 153 -7.76 38.93 -44.92
C ALA A 153 -7.74 37.60 -44.12
N PRO A 154 -6.88 36.61 -44.44
CA PRO A 154 -6.72 35.41 -43.61
C PRO A 154 -6.33 35.76 -42.16
N ALA A 155 -6.81 35.00 -41.16
CA ALA A 155 -6.58 35.27 -39.73
C ALA A 155 -5.09 35.42 -39.37
N GLU A 156 -4.22 34.64 -40.03
CA GLU A 156 -2.76 34.70 -39.91
C GLU A 156 -2.15 36.06 -40.27
N GLN A 157 -2.86 36.89 -41.04
CA GLN A 157 -2.43 38.23 -41.42
C GLN A 157 -3.03 39.30 -40.50
N ARG A 158 -4.14 39.03 -39.79
CA ARG A 158 -4.85 40.00 -38.95
C ARG A 158 -4.26 40.15 -37.56
N PHE A 159 -3.68 39.09 -37.01
CA PHE A 159 -3.19 39.08 -35.63
C PHE A 159 -1.67 38.94 -35.57
N GLU A 160 -1.03 39.70 -34.70
CA GLU A 160 0.30 39.42 -34.19
C GLU A 160 0.14 38.50 -32.97
N LEU A 161 0.64 37.27 -33.08
CA LEU A 161 0.67 36.34 -31.96
C LEU A 161 1.94 36.56 -31.14
N ARG A 162 1.78 36.78 -29.83
CA ARG A 162 2.90 36.76 -28.89
C ARG A 162 2.74 35.58 -27.95
N THR A 163 3.78 34.76 -27.84
CA THR A 163 3.73 33.52 -27.07
C THR A 163 4.82 33.49 -25.99
N THR A 164 4.49 32.96 -24.81
CA THR A 164 5.43 32.65 -23.73
C THR A 164 5.05 31.30 -23.10
N HIS A 165 5.88 30.78 -22.21
CA HIS A 165 5.61 29.56 -21.47
C HIS A 165 5.63 29.80 -19.97
N SER A 166 4.80 29.08 -19.21
CA SER A 166 4.86 29.13 -17.76
C SER A 166 6.09 28.40 -17.18
N ASP A 167 6.63 28.93 -16.08
CA ASP A 167 7.72 28.30 -15.31
C ASP A 167 7.23 27.14 -14.40
N ALA A 168 8.15 26.51 -13.66
CA ALA A 168 7.84 25.43 -12.71
C ALA A 168 6.89 25.83 -11.56
N GLU A 169 6.71 27.13 -11.33
CA GLU A 169 5.72 27.68 -10.40
C GLU A 169 4.44 28.16 -11.09
N GLY A 170 4.32 27.92 -12.39
CA GLY A 170 3.17 28.27 -13.23
C GLY A 170 3.15 29.74 -13.65
N ARG A 171 4.20 30.52 -13.41
CA ARG A 171 4.23 31.96 -13.72
C ARG A 171 4.55 32.22 -15.17
N PHE A 172 3.90 33.22 -15.75
CA PHE A 172 4.18 33.72 -17.10
C PHE A 172 4.23 35.26 -17.11
N SER A 173 4.89 35.84 -18.11
CA SER A 173 4.95 37.30 -18.28
C SER A 173 5.13 37.74 -19.73
N PHE A 174 4.59 38.92 -20.06
CA PHE A 174 4.73 39.60 -21.33
C PHE A 174 5.11 41.07 -21.16
N ARG A 175 5.87 41.58 -22.12
CA ARG A 175 6.28 42.98 -22.19
C ARG A 175 5.62 43.68 -23.38
N GLY A 176 5.13 44.90 -23.16
CA GLY A 176 4.64 45.80 -24.20
C GLY A 176 3.41 45.31 -24.96
N ILE A 177 2.46 44.63 -24.30
CA ILE A 177 1.15 44.35 -24.90
C ILE A 177 0.42 45.68 -25.15
N PRO A 178 -0.02 46.01 -26.38
CA PRO A 178 -0.69 47.28 -26.65
C PRO A 178 -1.96 47.46 -25.82
N ALA A 179 -2.34 48.70 -25.49
CA ALA A 179 -3.63 48.96 -24.86
C ALA A 179 -4.78 48.58 -25.81
N GLY A 180 -5.83 47.95 -25.28
CA GLY A 180 -6.93 47.39 -26.06
C GLY A 180 -7.40 46.03 -25.50
N GLU A 181 -8.51 45.55 -26.05
CA GLU A 181 -9.03 44.21 -25.77
C GLU A 181 -8.27 43.19 -26.60
N HIS A 182 -7.60 42.24 -25.94
CA HIS A 182 -6.84 41.17 -26.61
C HIS A 182 -7.26 39.81 -26.04
N ARG A 183 -7.33 38.81 -26.92
CA ARG A 183 -7.58 37.43 -26.52
C ARG A 183 -6.30 36.77 -26.06
N VAL A 184 -6.32 36.18 -24.88
CA VAL A 184 -5.23 35.36 -24.33
C VAL A 184 -5.66 33.91 -24.31
N THR A 185 -4.91 33.06 -25.00
CA THR A 185 -5.14 31.62 -25.11
C THR A 185 -4.09 30.87 -24.29
N PHE A 186 -4.53 29.90 -23.52
CA PHE A 186 -3.69 29.03 -22.70
C PHE A 186 -3.84 27.59 -23.17
N THR A 187 -2.73 26.98 -23.60
CA THR A 187 -2.74 25.61 -24.12
C THR A 187 -1.65 24.76 -23.48
N LEU A 188 -2.03 23.55 -23.07
CA LEU A 188 -1.12 22.52 -22.59
C LEU A 188 -1.69 21.16 -22.99
N SER A 189 -0.84 20.23 -23.43
CA SER A 189 -1.29 18.89 -23.78
C SER A 189 -2.01 18.21 -22.62
N GLY A 190 -3.17 17.60 -22.88
CA GLY A 190 -4.02 16.99 -21.84
C GLY A 190 -4.90 17.97 -21.05
N TYR A 191 -4.99 19.24 -21.47
CA TYR A 191 -5.87 20.26 -20.89
C TYR A 191 -6.79 20.92 -21.93
N GLU A 192 -7.98 21.29 -21.49
CA GLU A 192 -8.92 22.11 -22.26
C GLU A 192 -8.30 23.50 -22.42
N ALA A 193 -8.22 23.98 -23.66
CA ALA A 193 -7.69 25.31 -23.93
C ALA A 193 -8.57 26.36 -23.25
N ALA A 194 -7.96 27.25 -22.46
CA ALA A 194 -8.67 28.36 -21.85
C ALA A 194 -8.46 29.63 -22.69
N PHE A 195 -9.53 30.41 -22.83
CA PHE A 195 -9.55 31.68 -23.56
C PHE A 195 -10.03 32.77 -22.62
N VAL A 196 -9.25 33.85 -22.51
CA VAL A 196 -9.59 35.03 -21.70
C VAL A 196 -9.48 36.25 -22.58
N ASP A 197 -10.59 36.97 -22.76
CA ASP A 197 -10.58 38.27 -23.43
C ASP A 197 -10.29 39.35 -22.35
N GLU A 198 -9.11 39.94 -22.40
CA GLU A 198 -8.59 40.84 -21.37
C GLU A 198 -8.35 42.25 -21.94
N THR A 199 -8.74 43.28 -21.20
CA THR A 199 -8.56 44.68 -21.62
C THR A 199 -7.33 45.29 -20.98
N PHE A 200 -6.29 45.52 -21.79
CA PHE A 200 -5.04 46.12 -21.34
C PHE A 200 -5.13 47.64 -21.38
N GLN A 201 -4.77 48.31 -20.28
CA GLN A 201 -4.70 49.77 -20.22
C GLN A 201 -3.25 50.25 -20.36
N ASP A 202 -3.08 51.42 -20.99
CA ASP A 202 -1.75 52.01 -21.14
C ASP A 202 -1.18 52.36 -19.76
N LYS A 203 0.03 51.87 -19.47
CA LYS A 203 0.77 52.07 -18.21
C LYS A 203 0.20 51.41 -16.95
N GLU A 204 -0.76 50.49 -17.09
CA GLU A 204 -1.18 49.61 -16.00
C GLU A 204 -0.60 48.20 -16.17
N ARG A 205 -0.40 47.49 -15.06
CA ARG A 205 0.04 46.09 -15.04
C ARG A 205 -1.17 45.20 -14.82
N THR A 206 -1.44 44.31 -15.77
CA THR A 206 -2.51 43.32 -15.65
C THR A 206 -1.95 42.04 -15.03
N GLU A 207 -2.59 41.55 -13.97
CA GLU A 207 -2.28 40.29 -13.29
C GLU A 207 -3.43 39.30 -13.46
N LEU A 208 -3.14 38.09 -13.97
CA LEU A 208 -4.16 37.08 -14.28
C LEU A 208 -3.87 35.73 -13.61
N ILE A 209 -4.90 35.10 -13.05
CA ILE A 209 -4.84 33.72 -12.57
C ILE A 209 -5.77 32.87 -13.43
N VAL A 210 -5.21 31.89 -14.13
CA VAL A 210 -5.98 30.98 -14.99
C VAL A 210 -5.94 29.57 -14.45
N TYR A 211 -7.10 28.91 -14.45
CA TYR A 211 -7.23 27.50 -14.11
C TYR A 211 -7.51 26.69 -15.36
N LEU A 212 -6.57 25.83 -15.76
CA LEU A 212 -6.77 24.89 -16.86
C LEU A 212 -7.46 23.63 -16.37
N ARG A 213 -8.53 23.23 -17.07
CA ARG A 213 -9.25 21.99 -16.80
C ARG A 213 -8.62 20.85 -17.60
N PRO A 214 -8.26 19.71 -16.98
CA PRO A 214 -7.71 18.58 -17.72
C PRO A 214 -8.79 17.99 -18.67
N LEU A 215 -8.40 17.61 -19.89
CA LEU A 215 -9.31 16.98 -20.88
C LEU A 215 -9.79 15.60 -20.42
N GLU A 216 -8.95 14.91 -19.65
CA GLU A 216 -9.27 13.65 -19.00
C GLU A 216 -9.22 13.86 -17.49
N ALA A 217 -10.38 13.80 -16.83
CA ALA A 217 -10.48 13.93 -15.37
C ALA A 217 -9.74 12.79 -14.65
N ASN A 218 -9.63 11.62 -15.30
CA ASN A 218 -8.90 10.46 -14.80
C ASN A 218 -7.47 10.44 -15.33
N ARG A 219 -6.69 11.47 -14.96
CA ARG A 219 -5.24 11.33 -15.05
C ARG A 219 -4.84 10.14 -14.19
N PHE A 220 -4.35 9.14 -14.88
CA PHE A 220 -3.20 8.43 -14.40
C PHE A 220 -2.10 9.47 -14.22
N GLU A 221 -1.94 10.02 -13.02
CA GLU A 221 -0.69 10.71 -12.71
C GLU A 221 0.38 9.62 -12.68
N THR A 222 0.89 9.27 -13.86
CA THR A 222 2.13 8.51 -13.95
C THR A 222 3.21 9.52 -13.58
N VAL A 223 3.36 9.80 -12.28
CA VAL A 223 4.62 10.33 -11.81
C VAL A 223 5.62 9.25 -12.16
N VAL A 224 6.38 9.45 -13.24
CA VAL A 224 7.55 8.64 -13.55
C VAL A 224 8.58 8.95 -12.47
N ARG A 225 8.33 8.44 -11.26
CA ARG A 225 9.41 8.19 -10.33
C ARG A 225 10.18 7.07 -11.00
N ARG A 226 11.43 7.37 -11.35
CA ARG A 226 12.44 6.34 -11.64
C ARG A 226 12.22 5.24 -10.61
N ARG A 227 11.68 4.07 -10.99
CA ARG A 227 11.56 2.91 -10.07
C ARG A 227 12.96 2.75 -9.51
N ARG A 228 13.16 3.18 -8.26
CA ARG A 228 14.47 3.17 -7.60
C ARG A 228 14.95 1.74 -7.76
N ALA A 229 16.15 1.53 -8.32
CA ALA A 229 16.66 0.21 -8.68
C ALA A 229 16.28 -0.80 -7.59
N GLN A 230 15.27 -1.64 -7.87
CA GLN A 230 14.62 -2.45 -6.85
C GLN A 230 15.69 -3.35 -6.24
N LYS A 231 15.96 -3.16 -4.94
CA LYS A 231 16.92 -4.01 -4.21
C LYS A 231 16.33 -5.39 -3.93
N ASP A 232 15.00 -5.49 -3.96
CA ASP A 232 14.24 -6.64 -3.50
C ASP A 232 13.78 -7.52 -4.66
N VAL A 233 13.75 -8.83 -4.43
CA VAL A 233 13.51 -9.85 -5.44
C VAL A 233 12.02 -10.13 -5.64
N ALA A 234 11.23 -10.16 -4.56
CA ALA A 234 9.80 -10.48 -4.62
C ALA A 234 8.90 -9.27 -4.30
N LYS A 235 9.43 -8.04 -4.38
CA LYS A 235 8.67 -6.84 -4.00
C LYS A 235 7.70 -6.42 -5.08
N VAL A 236 6.42 -6.42 -4.77
CA VAL A 236 5.40 -5.70 -5.55
C VAL A 236 5.16 -4.36 -4.87
N ALA A 237 5.42 -3.28 -5.61
CA ALA A 237 5.11 -1.92 -5.18
C ALA A 237 3.97 -1.38 -6.05
N LEU A 238 2.94 -0.83 -5.39
CA LEU A 238 1.80 -0.22 -6.05
C LEU A 238 1.70 1.25 -5.63
N THR A 239 1.45 2.14 -6.60
CA THR A 239 1.29 3.58 -6.33
C THR A 239 -0.16 3.91 -5.99
N ARG A 240 -0.42 5.02 -5.29
CA ARG A 240 -1.78 5.44 -4.92
C ARG A 240 -2.77 5.47 -6.10
N ASP A 241 -2.35 5.97 -7.26
CA ASP A 241 -3.25 6.14 -8.42
C ASP A 241 -3.58 4.83 -9.14
N GLU A 242 -2.68 3.85 -9.08
CA GLU A 242 -2.88 2.49 -9.59
C GLU A 242 -3.97 1.74 -8.83
N VAL A 243 -4.27 2.19 -7.62
CA VAL A 243 -4.82 1.34 -6.57
C VAL A 243 -6.20 1.81 -6.11
N ARG A 244 -6.48 3.12 -6.16
CA ARG A 244 -7.80 3.71 -5.83
C ARG A 244 -8.96 3.35 -6.77
N ARG A 245 -8.67 2.75 -7.92
CA ARG A 245 -9.66 2.53 -9.00
C ARG A 245 -9.93 1.05 -9.28
N VAL A 246 -9.36 0.16 -8.47
CA VAL A 246 -9.52 -1.28 -8.63
C VAL A 246 -10.92 -1.69 -8.15
N PRO A 247 -11.71 -2.42 -8.96
CA PRO A 247 -13.04 -2.86 -8.56
C PRO A 247 -13.00 -3.81 -7.37
N GLY A 248 -14.05 -3.74 -6.54
CA GLY A 248 -14.21 -4.61 -5.37
C GLY A 248 -13.33 -4.20 -4.18
N THR A 249 -12.60 -3.07 -4.27
CA THR A 249 -11.85 -2.50 -3.14
C THR A 249 -12.57 -1.37 -2.42
N PHE A 250 -13.75 -0.95 -2.90
CA PHE A 250 -14.51 0.20 -2.35
C PHE A 250 -13.68 1.48 -2.27
N GLY A 251 -12.85 1.74 -3.28
CA GLY A 251 -11.94 2.90 -3.29
C GLY A 251 -10.74 2.78 -2.34
N ASP A 252 -10.65 1.71 -1.55
CA ASP A 252 -9.56 1.48 -0.63
C ASP A 252 -8.32 0.95 -1.36
N PRO A 253 -7.18 1.68 -1.30
CA PRO A 253 -6.01 1.25 -2.01
C PRO A 253 -5.34 0.02 -1.37
N LEU A 254 -5.33 -0.12 -0.05
CA LEU A 254 -4.58 -1.19 0.60
C LEU A 254 -5.09 -2.58 0.21
N ARG A 255 -6.37 -2.69 -0.13
CA ARG A 255 -7.01 -3.95 -0.56
C ARG A 255 -6.52 -4.51 -1.88
N VAL A 256 -5.83 -3.72 -2.71
CA VAL A 256 -5.29 -4.25 -3.98
C VAL A 256 -4.22 -5.31 -3.75
N ILE A 257 -3.59 -5.34 -2.57
CA ILE A 257 -2.66 -6.41 -2.19
C ILE A 257 -3.34 -7.79 -2.29
N GLU A 258 -4.63 -7.90 -1.97
CA GLU A 258 -5.39 -9.16 -2.08
C GLU A 258 -5.46 -9.71 -3.51
N ASN A 259 -5.16 -8.86 -4.50
CA ASN A 259 -5.19 -9.19 -5.92
C ASN A 259 -3.82 -9.54 -6.50
N LEU A 260 -2.79 -9.63 -5.64
CA LEU A 260 -1.43 -9.98 -6.02
C LEU A 260 -1.17 -11.50 -5.93
N PRO A 261 -0.19 -12.04 -6.67
CA PRO A 261 0.22 -13.42 -6.52
C PRO A 261 0.74 -13.71 -5.10
N GLY A 262 0.52 -14.92 -4.63
CA GLY A 262 0.92 -15.37 -3.29
C GLY A 262 -0.09 -15.03 -2.18
N LEU A 263 -1.13 -14.24 -2.45
CA LEU A 263 -2.19 -13.94 -1.46
C LEU A 263 -3.38 -14.87 -1.62
N ALA A 264 -3.59 -15.70 -0.60
CA ALA A 264 -4.79 -16.51 -0.49
C ALA A 264 -6.01 -15.65 -0.12
N ARG A 265 -7.20 -16.19 -0.33
CA ARG A 265 -8.46 -15.57 0.03
C ARG A 265 -8.78 -15.91 1.48
N ALA A 266 -8.84 -14.89 2.34
CA ALA A 266 -9.39 -15.04 3.67
C ALA A 266 -10.91 -15.30 3.60
N PRO A 267 -11.49 -16.07 4.53
CA PRO A 267 -12.94 -16.20 4.69
C PRO A 267 -13.60 -14.83 4.86
N PHE A 268 -14.86 -14.70 4.47
CA PHE A 268 -15.57 -13.40 4.43
C PHE A 268 -15.44 -12.58 5.73
N ILE A 269 -15.46 -13.20 6.90
CA ILE A 269 -15.45 -12.50 8.20
C ILE A 269 -14.01 -12.04 8.60
N GLY A 270 -12.98 -12.57 7.93
CA GLY A 270 -11.57 -12.34 8.28
C GLY A 270 -10.88 -11.28 7.40
N GLY A 271 -10.21 -10.33 8.04
CA GLY A 271 -9.28 -9.37 7.42
C GLY A 271 -7.83 -9.88 7.36
N ALA A 272 -7.62 -11.19 7.42
CA ALA A 272 -6.30 -11.80 7.56
C ALA A 272 -5.52 -11.82 6.23
N LEU A 273 -4.21 -11.58 6.31
CA LEU A 273 -3.30 -11.70 5.17
C LEU A 273 -2.66 -13.09 5.13
N ILE A 274 -3.17 -13.95 4.26
CA ILE A 274 -2.69 -15.32 4.11
C ILE A 274 -1.68 -15.36 2.97
N VAL A 275 -0.39 -15.42 3.30
CA VAL A 275 0.69 -15.49 2.30
C VAL A 275 1.09 -16.93 2.07
N ARG A 276 0.99 -17.41 0.82
CA ARG A 276 1.39 -18.76 0.38
C ARG A 276 0.79 -19.89 1.23
N GLY A 277 -0.41 -19.69 1.76
CA GLY A 277 -1.12 -20.67 2.59
C GLY A 277 -0.51 -20.92 3.98
N ALA A 278 0.38 -20.03 4.44
CA ALA A 278 0.85 -20.01 5.82
C ALA A 278 -0.22 -19.42 6.76
N HIS A 279 -0.05 -19.61 8.07
CA HIS A 279 -0.96 -19.04 9.06
C HIS A 279 -0.87 -17.50 9.06
N PRO A 280 -1.97 -16.76 9.31
CA PRO A 280 -1.98 -15.30 9.29
C PRO A 280 -0.90 -14.63 10.16
N GLU A 281 -0.63 -15.18 11.35
CA GLU A 281 0.38 -14.68 12.29
C GLU A 281 1.83 -14.88 11.82
N ASP A 282 2.05 -15.69 10.77
CA ASP A 282 3.36 -15.82 10.14
C ASP A 282 3.69 -14.62 9.22
N THR A 283 2.72 -13.74 8.94
CA THR A 283 2.86 -12.57 8.06
C THR A 283 2.99 -11.28 8.88
N GLY A 284 4.10 -10.57 8.71
CA GLY A 284 4.33 -9.28 9.39
C GLY A 284 3.67 -8.13 8.63
N VAL A 285 2.94 -7.27 9.34
CA VAL A 285 2.27 -6.09 8.78
C VAL A 285 2.76 -4.83 9.48
N TYR A 286 3.33 -3.90 8.70
CA TYR A 286 3.97 -2.70 9.22
C TYR A 286 3.39 -1.43 8.59
N PHE A 287 3.36 -0.36 9.37
CA PHE A 287 3.15 1.01 8.93
C PHE A 287 4.36 1.85 9.38
N ASP A 288 5.10 2.42 8.43
CA ASP A 288 6.39 3.07 8.66
C ASP A 288 7.37 2.19 9.47
N GLY A 289 7.36 0.88 9.20
CA GLY A 289 8.19 -0.09 9.92
C GLY A 289 7.72 -0.42 11.35
N VAL A 290 6.58 0.10 11.80
CA VAL A 290 5.95 -0.24 13.09
C VAL A 290 4.83 -1.25 12.86
N GLU A 291 4.83 -2.34 13.62
CA GLU A 291 3.81 -3.39 13.48
C GLU A 291 2.42 -2.90 13.89
N ILE A 292 1.41 -3.25 13.09
CA ILE A 292 0.02 -2.92 13.36
C ILE A 292 -0.80 -4.21 13.53
N PRO A 293 -1.70 -4.27 14.52
CA PRO A 293 -2.41 -5.50 14.86
C PRO A 293 -3.52 -5.85 13.84
N LEU A 294 -4.03 -4.84 13.14
CA LEU A 294 -5.12 -4.99 12.20
C LEU A 294 -4.84 -4.18 10.93
N PHE A 295 -4.89 -4.86 9.79
CA PHE A 295 -4.68 -4.22 8.48
C PHE A 295 -5.99 -3.81 7.81
N TYR A 296 -7.01 -4.68 7.91
CA TYR A 296 -8.36 -4.46 7.41
C TYR A 296 -9.37 -4.61 8.52
N HIS A 297 -10.43 -3.80 8.47
CA HIS A 297 -11.59 -3.99 9.33
C HIS A 297 -12.27 -5.34 9.07
N PHE A 298 -13.08 -5.81 10.03
CA PHE A 298 -13.85 -7.05 9.88
C PHE A 298 -14.59 -7.09 8.54
N GLY A 299 -14.62 -8.27 7.91
CA GLY A 299 -15.15 -8.41 6.55
C GLY A 299 -14.12 -8.18 5.44
N GLY A 300 -12.92 -7.68 5.79
CA GLY A 300 -11.91 -7.26 4.82
C GLY A 300 -12.44 -6.18 3.87
N LEU A 301 -13.44 -5.37 4.29
CA LEU A 301 -14.13 -4.43 3.40
C LEU A 301 -13.30 -3.17 3.14
N THR A 302 -12.65 -2.65 4.18
CA THR A 302 -11.84 -1.43 4.14
C THR A 302 -10.61 -1.59 5.02
N SER A 303 -9.57 -0.81 4.72
CA SER A 303 -8.33 -0.78 5.48
C SER A 303 -8.36 0.27 6.57
N VAL A 304 -7.58 0.02 7.62
CA VAL A 304 -7.51 0.87 8.82
C VAL A 304 -6.70 2.16 8.58
N VAL A 305 -5.95 2.23 7.47
CA VAL A 305 -5.07 3.35 7.16
C VAL A 305 -5.66 4.17 6.03
N ASN A 306 -5.93 5.44 6.30
CA ASN A 306 -6.44 6.34 5.28
C ASN A 306 -5.45 6.52 4.11
N ALA A 307 -5.97 6.32 2.90
CA ALA A 307 -5.26 6.42 1.62
C ALA A 307 -4.54 7.76 1.36
N GLU A 308 -4.93 8.85 2.03
CA GLU A 308 -4.30 10.15 1.88
C GLU A 308 -2.95 10.24 2.60
N PHE A 309 -2.70 9.38 3.61
CA PHE A 309 -1.41 9.26 4.29
C PHE A 309 -0.42 8.32 3.58
N LEU A 310 -0.90 7.53 2.62
CA LEU A 310 -0.11 6.53 1.91
C LEU A 310 0.84 7.14 0.87
N GLU A 311 2.09 6.71 0.87
CA GLU A 311 3.07 6.94 -0.21
C GLU A 311 3.14 5.73 -1.14
N ASP A 312 3.44 4.57 -0.57
CA ASP A 312 3.54 3.29 -1.27
C ASP A 312 3.26 2.12 -0.34
N ILE A 313 2.90 1.00 -0.96
CA ILE A 313 2.72 -0.29 -0.30
C ILE A 313 3.79 -1.22 -0.84
N SER A 314 4.52 -1.86 0.07
CA SER A 314 5.54 -2.84 -0.25
C SER A 314 5.09 -4.21 0.22
N PHE A 315 4.76 -5.10 -0.72
CA PHE A 315 4.43 -6.50 -0.42
C PHE A 315 5.60 -7.43 -0.77
N TYR A 316 6.00 -8.25 0.20
CA TYR A 316 7.01 -9.31 0.07
C TYR A 316 6.35 -10.66 0.40
N PRO A 317 6.03 -11.51 -0.60
CA PRO A 317 5.51 -12.86 -0.37
C PRO A 317 6.55 -13.83 0.24
N GLY A 318 7.80 -13.36 0.36
CA GLY A 318 8.94 -14.05 0.96
C GLY A 318 10.25 -13.36 0.56
N GLY A 319 11.38 -13.87 1.02
CA GLY A 319 12.70 -13.38 0.60
C GLY A 319 13.01 -11.94 1.03
N PHE A 320 12.36 -11.45 2.09
CA PHE A 320 12.53 -10.08 2.58
C PHE A 320 13.88 -9.87 3.27
N GLY A 321 14.40 -8.64 3.22
CA GLY A 321 15.71 -8.26 3.75
C GLY A 321 15.82 -8.31 5.28
N ALA A 322 17.03 -8.15 5.81
CA ALA A 322 17.34 -8.21 7.24
C ALA A 322 16.75 -7.04 8.06
N TYR A 323 16.29 -5.99 7.38
CA TYR A 323 15.54 -4.88 7.99
C TYR A 323 14.31 -5.36 8.76
N TYR A 324 13.60 -6.37 8.25
CA TYR A 324 12.43 -6.96 8.90
C TYR A 324 12.80 -8.24 9.68
N GLY A 325 12.01 -8.60 10.68
CA GLY A 325 12.16 -9.83 11.47
C GLY A 325 10.80 -10.25 12.03
N ARG A 326 10.77 -11.30 12.86
CA ARG A 326 9.56 -11.72 13.60
C ARG A 326 8.40 -12.16 12.71
N ALA A 327 8.72 -12.70 11.54
CA ALA A 327 7.77 -13.22 10.57
C ALA A 327 8.43 -14.36 9.79
N THR A 328 7.64 -15.34 9.35
CA THR A 328 8.10 -16.60 8.72
C THR A 328 7.48 -16.83 7.34
N ALA A 329 6.41 -16.11 6.99
CA ALA A 329 5.74 -16.17 5.69
C ALA A 329 6.10 -14.97 4.80
N GLY A 330 5.45 -13.81 5.01
CA GLY A 330 5.61 -12.61 4.18
C GLY A 330 5.61 -11.31 4.99
N ILE A 331 5.80 -10.19 4.30
CA ILE A 331 5.79 -8.84 4.88
C ILE A 331 4.90 -7.94 4.03
N VAL A 332 4.03 -7.17 4.68
CA VAL A 332 3.39 -5.98 4.10
C VAL A 332 3.91 -4.77 4.86
N ASP A 333 4.48 -3.81 4.16
CA ASP A 333 4.96 -2.55 4.76
C ASP A 333 4.33 -1.37 4.04
N VAL A 334 3.66 -0.52 4.81
CA VAL A 334 2.96 0.66 4.33
C VAL A 334 3.77 1.89 4.69
N ALA A 335 4.27 2.60 3.68
CA ALA A 335 5.06 3.80 3.89
C ALA A 335 4.16 5.04 3.87
N SER A 336 4.34 5.92 4.84
CA SER A 336 3.63 7.19 4.88
C SER A 336 4.29 8.27 4.03
N ARG A 337 3.48 9.13 3.41
CA ARG A 337 3.96 10.22 2.58
C ARG A 337 4.53 11.37 3.40
N LYS A 338 5.49 12.10 2.81
CA LYS A 338 5.93 13.38 3.37
C LYS A 338 4.88 14.47 3.12
N LEU A 339 4.66 15.33 4.11
CA LEU A 339 3.67 16.42 4.04
C LEU A 339 4.27 17.69 3.40
N LYS A 340 4.58 17.61 2.10
CA LYS A 340 5.08 18.75 1.30
C LYS A 340 3.95 19.55 0.65
N LEU A 341 3.06 20.12 1.47
CA LEU A 341 1.90 20.87 0.96
C LEU A 341 2.21 22.36 0.81
N LYS A 342 1.85 22.93 -0.36
CA LYS A 342 1.94 24.38 -0.61
C LYS A 342 0.77 25.14 -0.01
N GLY A 343 -0.42 24.53 0.05
CA GLY A 343 -1.66 25.09 0.59
C GLY A 343 -2.48 24.04 1.36
N PHE A 344 -3.72 24.40 1.69
CA PHE A 344 -4.66 23.45 2.27
C PHE A 344 -5.19 22.49 1.22
N ARG A 345 -5.39 21.24 1.61
CA ARG A 345 -6.02 20.18 0.82
C ARG A 345 -7.07 19.51 1.67
N GLY A 346 -8.22 19.20 1.08
CA GLY A 346 -9.24 18.38 1.72
C GLY A 346 -9.70 17.24 0.83
N TYR A 347 -10.10 16.13 1.46
CA TYR A 347 -10.76 15.01 0.82
C TYR A 347 -11.92 14.56 1.70
N ALA A 348 -13.04 14.22 1.10
CA ALA A 348 -14.19 13.66 1.80
C ALA A 348 -14.80 12.55 0.94
N GLU A 349 -15.23 11.48 1.58
CA GLU A 349 -15.88 10.33 0.93
C GLU A 349 -17.12 9.93 1.72
N LEU A 350 -18.17 9.60 0.99
CA LEU A 350 -19.45 9.14 1.49
C LEU A 350 -19.95 8.05 0.56
N ASP A 351 -20.18 6.85 1.07
CA ASP A 351 -20.77 5.76 0.30
C ASP A 351 -21.99 5.13 1.01
N LEU A 352 -22.19 3.82 0.93
CA LEU A 352 -23.27 3.11 1.65
C LEU A 352 -22.73 2.31 2.85
N ILE A 353 -21.42 2.27 3.03
CA ILE A 353 -20.72 1.49 4.06
C ILE A 353 -20.15 2.46 5.11
N ASP A 354 -19.42 3.49 4.67
CA ASP A 354 -18.75 4.44 5.55
C ASP A 354 -18.69 5.88 5.03
N SER A 355 -18.15 6.75 5.88
CA SER A 355 -17.80 8.13 5.56
C SER A 355 -16.40 8.41 6.06
N GLY A 356 -15.59 9.02 5.20
CA GLY A 356 -14.20 9.36 5.48
C GLY A 356 -13.91 10.83 5.20
N PHE A 357 -13.03 11.43 6.00
CA PHE A 357 -12.58 12.80 5.83
C PHE A 357 -11.07 12.86 5.99
N PHE A 358 -10.43 13.72 5.20
CA PHE A 358 -9.04 14.08 5.34
C PHE A 358 -8.87 15.59 5.12
N PHE A 359 -8.00 16.20 5.92
CA PHE A 359 -7.64 17.60 5.80
C PHE A 359 -6.17 17.77 6.12
N ALA A 360 -5.46 18.55 5.30
CA ALA A 360 -4.07 18.83 5.53
C ALA A 360 -3.69 20.24 5.07
N GLY A 361 -2.68 20.82 5.71
CA GLY A 361 -2.15 22.10 5.26
C GLY A 361 -1.00 22.63 6.11
N PRO A 362 -0.29 23.64 5.58
CA PRO A 362 0.76 24.31 6.31
C PRO A 362 0.21 25.28 7.35
N VAL A 363 0.78 25.28 8.55
CA VAL A 363 0.47 26.21 9.63
C VAL A 363 1.76 26.88 10.11
N LYS A 364 1.71 28.20 10.28
CA LYS A 364 2.78 28.99 10.88
C LYS A 364 2.40 29.34 12.31
N VAL A 365 3.15 28.85 13.29
CA VAL A 365 2.91 29.10 14.72
C VAL A 365 4.02 29.99 15.27
N GLY A 366 3.78 31.29 15.34
CA GLY A 366 4.74 32.27 15.86
C GLY A 366 6.08 32.24 15.10
N GLU A 367 7.17 32.06 15.85
CA GLU A 367 8.55 31.95 15.34
C GLU A 367 9.01 30.51 15.07
N LEU A 368 8.15 29.51 15.30
CA LEU A 368 8.52 28.11 15.03
C LEU A 368 8.72 27.87 13.52
N PRO A 369 9.58 26.88 13.15
CA PRO A 369 9.69 26.43 11.77
C PRO A 369 8.33 26.06 11.21
N LYS A 370 8.14 26.24 9.89
CA LYS A 370 6.87 25.91 9.22
C LYS A 370 6.50 24.46 9.52
N ILE A 371 5.28 24.26 10.03
CA ILE A 371 4.72 22.94 10.32
C ILE A 371 3.69 22.65 9.24
N THR A 372 3.65 21.40 8.76
CA THR A 372 2.51 20.90 7.99
C THR A 372 1.76 19.90 8.85
N PHE A 373 0.46 20.07 8.99
CA PHE A 373 -0.39 19.09 9.68
C PHE A 373 -1.32 18.40 8.68
N ALA A 374 -1.74 17.20 9.04
CA ALA A 374 -2.75 16.44 8.33
C ALA A 374 -3.55 15.63 9.35
N ALA A 375 -4.85 15.49 9.13
CA ALA A 375 -5.74 14.69 9.94
C ALA A 375 -6.74 13.96 9.05
N ALA A 376 -7.08 12.72 9.40
CA ALA A 376 -8.17 11.97 8.82
C ALA A 376 -8.98 11.25 9.89
N ALA A 377 -10.23 10.97 9.55
CA ALA A 377 -11.12 10.13 10.34
C ALA A 377 -12.11 9.43 9.40
N ARG A 378 -12.50 8.20 9.76
CA ARG A 378 -13.54 7.43 9.06
C ARG A 378 -14.43 6.71 10.07
N ARG A 379 -15.69 6.52 9.71
CA ARG A 379 -16.67 5.76 10.50
C ARG A 379 -17.65 5.02 9.59
N SER A 380 -17.86 3.74 9.85
CA SER A 380 -18.92 2.94 9.22
C SER A 380 -20.28 3.19 9.86
N TYR A 381 -21.36 2.96 9.11
CA TYR A 381 -22.75 2.98 9.60
C TYR A 381 -23.55 1.77 9.11
N ILE A 382 -22.86 0.63 8.95
CA ILE A 382 -23.45 -0.66 8.57
C ILE A 382 -24.54 -1.07 9.57
N ASP A 383 -24.39 -0.74 10.84
CA ASP A 383 -25.40 -0.91 11.90
C ASP A 383 -26.74 -0.22 11.60
N GLY A 384 -26.72 0.94 10.95
CA GLY A 384 -27.91 1.68 10.56
C GLY A 384 -28.57 1.16 9.27
N ILE A 385 -27.77 0.62 8.33
CA ILE A 385 -28.24 0.22 6.99
C ILE A 385 -28.62 -1.26 6.93
N LEU A 386 -27.85 -2.13 7.58
CA LEU A 386 -28.02 -3.58 7.52
C LEU A 386 -29.42 -4.03 7.98
N PRO A 387 -30.03 -3.50 9.06
CA PRO A 387 -31.40 -3.85 9.43
C PRO A 387 -32.43 -3.54 8.33
N VAL A 388 -32.28 -2.39 7.66
CA VAL A 388 -33.18 -1.97 6.57
C VAL A 388 -33.05 -2.90 5.36
N ILE A 389 -31.82 -3.33 5.02
CA ILE A 389 -31.57 -4.27 3.93
C ILE A 389 -32.12 -5.66 4.29
N LEU A 390 -31.84 -6.17 5.48
CA LEU A 390 -32.31 -7.49 5.92
C LEU A 390 -33.84 -7.56 5.94
N ASP A 391 -34.51 -6.53 6.47
CA ASP A 391 -35.98 -6.44 6.47
C ASP A 391 -36.57 -6.42 5.05
N ALA A 392 -35.86 -5.81 4.10
CA ALA A 392 -36.32 -5.70 2.70
C ALA A 392 -36.09 -6.98 1.86
N PHE A 393 -35.01 -7.72 2.11
CA PHE A 393 -34.60 -8.86 1.27
C PHE A 393 -34.82 -10.24 1.91
N ILE A 394 -34.73 -10.35 3.23
CA ILE A 394 -34.88 -11.60 3.98
C ILE A 394 -36.22 -11.63 4.75
N GLY A 395 -36.82 -10.46 4.98
CA GLY A 395 -38.08 -10.28 5.70
C GLY A 395 -37.89 -10.25 7.23
N PRO A 396 -38.86 -9.70 7.99
CA PRO A 396 -38.74 -9.51 9.44
C PRO A 396 -38.65 -10.83 10.25
N ASP A 397 -39.10 -11.94 9.67
CA ASP A 397 -39.02 -13.30 10.23
C ASP A 397 -37.87 -14.13 9.59
N GLY A 398 -36.96 -13.46 8.88
CA GLY A 398 -35.83 -14.07 8.18
C GLY A 398 -34.95 -14.88 9.13
N GLN A 399 -34.93 -16.20 8.93
CA GLN A 399 -34.04 -17.11 9.62
C GLN A 399 -32.65 -16.97 9.00
N GLY A 400 -31.64 -16.58 9.79
CA GLY A 400 -30.30 -16.36 9.27
C GLY A 400 -29.32 -15.82 10.30
N ILE A 401 -28.04 -15.86 9.94
CA ILE A 401 -26.93 -15.27 10.70
C ILE A 401 -26.85 -13.79 10.33
N ILE A 402 -26.92 -12.91 11.32
CA ILE A 402 -26.71 -11.47 11.13
C ILE A 402 -25.30 -11.14 11.64
N ALA A 403 -24.42 -10.67 10.76
CA ALA A 403 -23.09 -10.17 11.12
C ALA A 403 -23.04 -8.66 10.83
N ALA A 404 -22.86 -7.83 11.87
CA ALA A 404 -22.84 -6.39 11.77
C ALA A 404 -21.47 -5.84 12.20
N PRO A 405 -20.53 -5.59 11.27
CA PRO A 405 -19.27 -4.93 11.59
C PRO A 405 -19.47 -3.42 11.75
N ILE A 406 -18.93 -2.85 12.82
CA ILE A 406 -18.87 -1.40 13.07
C ILE A 406 -17.42 -1.03 13.30
N TYR A 407 -16.92 -0.02 12.60
CA TYR A 407 -15.58 0.49 12.81
C TYR A 407 -15.50 2.01 12.75
N TRP A 408 -14.49 2.54 13.43
CA TRP A 408 -14.01 3.90 13.22
C TRP A 408 -12.50 3.96 13.37
N ASP A 409 -11.87 4.80 12.56
CA ASP A 409 -10.44 5.03 12.58
C ASP A 409 -10.13 6.53 12.52
N TYR A 410 -8.94 6.89 13.01
CA TYR A 410 -8.43 8.24 12.94
C TYR A 410 -6.92 8.24 12.76
N GLN A 411 -6.40 9.24 12.04
CA GLN A 411 -4.98 9.45 11.86
C GLN A 411 -4.66 10.94 11.91
N THR A 412 -3.54 11.32 12.53
CA THR A 412 -3.04 12.69 12.58
C THR A 412 -1.54 12.68 12.41
N LYS A 413 -1.04 13.46 11.45
CA LYS A 413 0.38 13.63 11.18
C LYS A 413 0.78 15.09 11.32
N VAL A 414 1.89 15.33 11.99
CA VAL A 414 2.55 16.64 12.05
C VAL A 414 3.96 16.47 11.52
N GLU A 415 4.39 17.34 10.62
CA GLU A 415 5.73 17.31 10.04
C GLU A 415 6.36 18.71 10.06
N SER A 416 7.66 18.77 10.37
CA SER A 416 8.45 19.99 10.32
C SER A 416 9.86 19.69 9.83
N SER A 417 10.51 20.71 9.25
CA SER A 417 11.93 20.66 8.88
C SER A 417 12.66 21.75 9.67
N PRO A 418 13.16 21.44 10.89
CA PRO A 418 13.75 22.44 11.77
C PRO A 418 15.03 23.08 11.22
N SER A 419 15.78 22.33 10.42
CA SER A 419 17.02 22.77 9.78
C SER A 419 17.23 22.02 8.45
N ASP A 420 18.16 22.50 7.62
CA ASP A 420 18.50 21.84 6.36
C ASP A 420 19.00 20.41 6.60
N GLY A 421 18.38 19.46 5.91
CA GLY A 421 18.70 18.04 6.03
C GLY A 421 18.10 17.33 7.25
N GLN A 422 17.26 18.01 8.06
CA GLN A 422 16.49 17.39 9.13
C GLN A 422 14.99 17.41 8.83
N THR A 423 14.32 16.29 9.06
CA THR A 423 12.86 16.18 9.01
C THR A 423 12.38 15.47 10.27
N LEU A 424 11.46 16.11 10.99
CA LEU A 424 10.79 15.54 12.15
C LEU A 424 9.33 15.31 11.82
N SER A 425 8.82 14.12 12.11
CA SER A 425 7.41 13.78 11.98
C SER A 425 6.90 13.13 13.25
N LEU A 426 5.64 13.42 13.58
CA LEU A 426 4.87 12.73 14.60
C LEU A 426 3.58 12.24 13.95
N PHE A 427 3.30 10.94 14.07
CA PHE A 427 2.12 10.31 13.53
C PHE A 427 1.36 9.56 14.61
N LEU A 428 0.11 9.92 14.81
CA LEU A 428 -0.82 9.28 15.73
C LEU A 428 -1.92 8.61 14.91
N PHE A 429 -2.18 7.33 15.13
CA PHE A 429 -3.28 6.63 14.47
C PHE A 429 -3.92 5.61 15.40
N GLY A 430 -5.18 5.28 15.15
CA GLY A 430 -5.88 4.23 15.88
C GLY A 430 -7.19 3.82 15.22
N SER A 431 -7.70 2.69 15.67
CA SER A 431 -8.92 2.04 15.19
C SER A 431 -9.65 1.38 16.33
N ASP A 432 -10.94 1.20 16.14
CA ASP A 432 -11.82 0.45 17.01
C ASP A 432 -12.87 -0.24 16.14
N ASP A 433 -12.93 -1.55 16.31
CA ASP A 433 -13.62 -2.50 15.44
C ASP A 433 -14.47 -3.42 16.31
N ASP A 434 -15.77 -3.47 16.04
CA ASP A 434 -16.73 -4.33 16.73
C ASP A 434 -17.46 -5.19 15.69
N LEU A 435 -17.57 -6.48 15.95
CA LEU A 435 -18.34 -7.41 15.14
C LEU A 435 -19.21 -8.26 16.05
N SER A 436 -20.53 -8.12 15.88
CA SER A 436 -21.51 -9.01 16.49
C SER A 436 -22.11 -9.93 15.45
N VAL A 437 -22.06 -11.23 15.71
CA VAL A 437 -22.72 -12.28 14.95
C VAL A 437 -23.83 -12.89 15.78
N ILE A 438 -25.07 -12.66 15.37
CA ILE A 438 -26.26 -13.13 16.07
C ILE A 438 -26.94 -14.21 15.21
N GLN A 439 -27.00 -15.43 15.72
CA GLN A 439 -27.78 -16.50 15.13
C GLN A 439 -29.11 -16.64 15.88
N ARG A 440 -30.21 -16.29 15.22
CA ARG A 440 -31.55 -16.59 15.73
C ARG A 440 -31.85 -18.07 15.45
N GLY A 441 -32.08 -18.85 16.51
CA GLY A 441 -32.20 -20.30 16.45
C GLY A 441 -33.32 -20.81 15.52
N LEU A 442 -33.13 -22.01 14.98
CA LEU A 442 -34.14 -22.73 14.19
C LEU A 442 -35.17 -23.39 15.13
N GLY A 443 -36.39 -22.88 15.16
CA GLY A 443 -37.50 -23.48 15.93
C GLY A 443 -37.27 -23.46 17.45
N ASN A 444 -37.21 -24.64 18.10
CA ASN A 444 -37.00 -24.77 19.55
C ASN A 444 -35.52 -24.75 19.97
N ALA A 445 -34.58 -24.53 19.05
CA ALA A 445 -33.16 -24.37 19.38
C ALA A 445 -32.89 -22.93 19.87
N GLY A 446 -32.15 -22.79 20.97
CA GLY A 446 -31.67 -21.49 21.43
C GLY A 446 -30.79 -20.82 20.37
N GLY A 447 -30.75 -19.49 20.36
CA GLY A 447 -29.80 -18.72 19.56
C GLY A 447 -28.39 -18.76 20.14
N PHE A 448 -27.43 -18.24 19.39
CA PHE A 448 -26.04 -18.08 19.81
C PHE A 448 -25.53 -16.74 19.32
N ASP A 449 -24.82 -16.04 20.21
CA ASP A 449 -24.25 -14.73 19.96
C ASP A 449 -22.72 -14.84 20.07
N ILE A 450 -22.02 -14.29 19.10
CA ILE A 450 -20.56 -14.15 19.09
C ILE A 450 -20.21 -12.68 18.94
N GLY A 451 -19.35 -12.16 19.80
CA GLY A 451 -18.77 -10.82 19.74
C GLY A 451 -17.26 -10.90 19.52
N PHE A 452 -16.74 -10.05 18.64
CA PHE A 452 -15.32 -9.76 18.53
C PHE A 452 -15.12 -8.25 18.57
N HIS A 453 -14.22 -7.79 19.44
CA HIS A 453 -13.84 -6.38 19.53
C HIS A 453 -12.32 -6.26 19.40
N THR A 454 -11.84 -5.28 18.63
CA THR A 454 -10.42 -4.98 18.48
C THR A 454 -10.24 -3.48 18.48
N THR A 455 -9.41 -2.98 19.38
CA THR A 455 -9.09 -1.55 19.47
C THR A 455 -7.59 -1.36 19.60
N PHE A 456 -7.04 -0.38 18.90
CA PHE A 456 -5.63 -0.06 19.03
C PHE A 456 -5.33 1.41 18.75
N HIS A 457 -4.29 1.90 19.41
CA HIS A 457 -3.76 3.24 19.22
C HIS A 457 -2.23 3.18 19.15
N ARG A 458 -1.62 3.97 18.27
CA ARG A 458 -0.17 4.03 18.03
C ARG A 458 0.27 5.47 17.85
N LEU A 459 1.38 5.82 18.51
CA LEU A 459 2.10 7.07 18.33
C LEU A 459 3.50 6.74 17.83
N VAL A 460 3.88 7.32 16.70
CA VAL A 460 5.18 7.10 16.04
C VAL A 460 5.85 8.45 15.83
N GLY A 461 7.04 8.62 16.43
CA GLY A 461 7.94 9.71 16.09
C GLY A 461 8.89 9.26 14.98
N THR A 462 9.29 10.16 14.08
CA THR A 462 10.32 9.87 13.08
C THR A 462 11.23 11.08 12.93
N TRP A 463 12.53 10.86 13.11
CA TRP A 463 13.56 11.86 12.88
C TRP A 463 14.51 11.37 11.78
N GLU A 464 14.42 12.00 10.61
CA GLU A 464 15.36 11.80 9.51
C GLU A 464 16.43 12.89 9.56
N TRP A 465 17.70 12.48 9.55
CA TRP A 465 18.84 13.38 9.55
C TRP A 465 19.86 12.98 8.47
N ARG A 466 20.15 13.92 7.57
CA ARG A 466 21.25 13.83 6.62
C ARG A 466 22.52 14.38 7.26
N LEU A 467 23.33 13.49 7.80
CA LEU A 467 24.56 13.83 8.53
C LEU A 467 25.67 14.32 7.61
N ALA A 468 25.77 13.75 6.41
CA ALA A 468 26.76 14.08 5.39
C ALA A 468 26.23 13.64 4.00
N PRO A 469 26.86 14.07 2.88
CA PRO A 469 26.56 13.51 1.56
C PRO A 469 26.68 11.98 1.60
N GLY A 470 25.62 11.28 1.20
CA GLY A 470 25.58 9.81 1.21
C GLY A 470 25.30 9.17 2.58
N LEU A 471 25.26 9.91 3.69
CA LEU A 471 24.96 9.40 5.03
C LEU A 471 23.61 9.91 5.54
N THR A 472 22.64 9.02 5.63
CA THR A 472 21.31 9.31 6.17
C THR A 472 21.02 8.43 7.37
N HIS A 473 20.48 9.03 8.42
CA HIS A 473 20.04 8.35 9.63
C HIS A 473 18.54 8.58 9.82
N THR A 474 17.83 7.54 10.23
CA THR A 474 16.41 7.60 10.57
C THR A 474 16.20 6.91 11.90
N PHE A 475 15.69 7.65 12.88
CA PHE A 475 15.32 7.13 14.19
C PHE A 475 13.82 7.27 14.41
N ALA A 476 13.15 6.18 14.77
CA ALA A 476 11.71 6.09 14.88
C ALA A 476 11.27 5.43 16.20
N PRO A 477 11.11 6.19 17.29
CA PRO A 477 10.49 5.69 18.52
C PRO A 477 8.97 5.60 18.36
N TYR A 478 8.36 4.59 18.98
CA TYR A 478 6.92 4.41 18.97
C TYR A 478 6.40 3.83 20.28
N ALA A 479 5.11 4.08 20.55
CA ALA A 479 4.38 3.49 21.65
C ALA A 479 2.90 3.36 21.33
N GLY A 480 2.19 2.47 22.01
CA GLY A 480 0.76 2.29 21.78
C GLY A 480 0.13 1.23 22.68
N VAL A 481 -1.17 1.05 22.47
CA VAL A 481 -1.99 0.06 23.18
C VAL A 481 -2.83 -0.73 22.19
N THR A 482 -3.08 -1.99 22.48
CA THR A 482 -3.98 -2.87 21.74
C THR A 482 -4.81 -3.65 22.73
N ARG A 483 -6.12 -3.68 22.51
CA ARG A 483 -7.05 -4.56 23.22
C ARG A 483 -7.82 -5.38 22.20
N VAL A 484 -7.89 -6.68 22.42
CA VAL A 484 -8.71 -7.61 21.63
C VAL A 484 -9.62 -8.33 22.61
N SER A 485 -10.92 -8.39 22.35
CA SER A 485 -11.83 -9.24 23.11
C SER A 485 -12.66 -10.13 22.21
N PHE A 486 -13.03 -11.26 22.78
CA PHE A 486 -13.93 -12.25 22.21
C PHE A 486 -14.96 -12.63 23.26
N ASP A 487 -16.21 -12.72 22.84
CA ASP A 487 -17.32 -13.11 23.70
C ASP A 487 -18.21 -14.09 22.93
N ALA A 488 -18.65 -15.15 23.58
CA ALA A 488 -19.53 -16.14 22.98
C ALA A 488 -20.53 -16.65 24.01
N GLY A 489 -21.82 -16.69 23.66
CA GLY A 489 -22.84 -17.18 24.58
C GLY A 489 -24.15 -17.57 23.91
N ASN A 490 -24.93 -18.41 24.59
CA ASN A 490 -26.24 -18.82 24.09
C ASN A 490 -27.29 -17.73 24.35
N SER A 491 -28.05 -17.35 23.33
CA SER A 491 -29.16 -16.40 23.42
C SER A 491 -30.51 -17.12 23.44
N GLY A 492 -31.20 -17.12 24.59
CA GLY A 492 -32.53 -17.70 24.72
C GLY A 492 -33.11 -17.66 26.14
N ASP A 493 -34.44 -17.47 26.25
CA ASP A 493 -35.18 -17.42 27.52
C ASP A 493 -35.35 -18.80 28.20
N GLN A 494 -34.95 -19.88 27.53
CA GLN A 494 -35.16 -21.28 27.95
C GLN A 494 -33.83 -22.05 27.88
N GLY A 495 -33.04 -22.04 28.95
CA GLY A 495 -31.81 -22.83 29.06
C GLY A 495 -30.79 -22.26 30.07
N PRO A 496 -29.74 -23.01 30.44
CA PRO A 496 -28.60 -22.48 31.19
C PRO A 496 -27.85 -21.45 30.34
N GLN A 497 -27.61 -20.27 30.88
CA GLN A 497 -26.77 -19.24 30.26
C GLN A 497 -25.31 -19.66 30.43
N VAL A 498 -24.63 -19.94 29.32
CA VAL A 498 -23.21 -20.30 29.26
C VAL A 498 -22.57 -19.23 28.39
N GLY A 499 -21.64 -18.46 28.96
CA GLY A 499 -20.90 -17.40 28.26
C GLY A 499 -19.40 -17.58 28.48
N LEU A 500 -18.63 -17.54 27.39
CA LEU A 500 -17.17 -17.54 27.36
C LEU A 500 -16.72 -16.13 26.98
N SER A 501 -15.76 -15.57 27.70
CA SER A 501 -15.07 -14.34 27.27
C SER A 501 -13.55 -14.49 27.33
N ALA A 502 -12.85 -13.89 26.38
CA ALA A 502 -11.41 -13.78 26.37
C ALA A 502 -11.00 -12.33 26.09
N VAL A 503 -10.07 -11.78 26.87
CA VAL A 503 -9.54 -10.42 26.68
C VAL A 503 -8.02 -10.47 26.61
N ILE A 504 -7.46 -9.79 25.62
CA ILE A 504 -6.03 -9.59 25.42
C ILE A 504 -5.72 -8.11 25.51
N ASP A 505 -4.92 -7.71 26.49
CA ASP A 505 -4.46 -6.33 26.68
C ASP A 505 -2.94 -6.21 26.49
N GLN A 506 -2.52 -5.31 25.60
CA GLN A 506 -1.12 -5.12 25.23
C GLN A 506 -0.72 -3.64 25.25
N TRP A 507 0.34 -3.33 25.97
CA TRP A 507 1.09 -2.08 25.85
C TRP A 507 2.34 -2.36 25.04
N VAL A 508 2.55 -1.62 23.95
CA VAL A 508 3.70 -1.79 23.07
C VAL A 508 4.53 -0.51 23.08
N TRP A 509 5.85 -0.63 23.19
CA TRP A 509 6.78 0.46 22.99
C TRP A 509 8.01 -0.04 22.25
N GLY A 510 8.69 0.84 21.54
CA GLY A 510 9.86 0.44 20.77
C GLY A 510 10.57 1.60 20.13
N ALA A 511 11.67 1.28 19.49
CA ALA A 511 12.40 2.21 18.65
C ALA A 511 13.11 1.46 17.54
N ARG A 512 13.02 2.00 16.32
CA ARG A 512 13.75 1.49 15.17
C ARG A 512 14.73 2.53 14.67
N ASP A 513 15.91 2.04 14.33
CA ASP A 513 17.03 2.81 13.83
C ASP A 513 17.43 2.30 12.44
N ASN A 514 17.78 3.22 11.55
CA ASN A 514 18.27 2.92 10.21
C ASN A 514 19.33 3.94 9.80
N LEU A 515 20.57 3.47 9.68
CA LEU A 515 21.70 4.19 9.13
C LEU A 515 21.98 3.68 7.72
N SER A 516 22.02 4.58 6.74
CA SER A 516 22.33 4.29 5.34
C SER A 516 23.55 5.10 4.92
N LEU A 517 24.61 4.40 4.51
CA LEU A 517 25.87 4.96 4.03
C LEU A 517 26.10 4.55 2.58
N LEU A 518 26.04 5.51 1.66
CA LEU A 518 26.54 5.36 0.30
C LEU A 518 28.07 5.53 0.34
N VAL A 519 28.80 4.43 0.15
CA VAL A 519 30.27 4.44 0.14
C VAL A 519 30.77 4.91 -1.23
N ASP A 520 30.21 4.33 -2.29
CA ASP A 520 30.41 4.68 -3.70
C ASP A 520 29.24 4.14 -4.56
N ASP A 521 29.32 4.27 -5.88
CA ASP A 521 28.27 3.77 -6.80
C ASP A 521 28.13 2.24 -6.80
N LEU A 522 29.11 1.49 -6.28
CA LEU A 522 29.13 0.02 -6.23
C LEU A 522 28.69 -0.52 -4.87
N LEU A 523 28.74 0.27 -3.80
CA LEU A 523 28.47 -0.18 -2.44
C LEU A 523 27.62 0.84 -1.65
N THR A 524 26.44 0.38 -1.22
CA THR A 524 25.68 1.03 -0.14
C THR A 524 25.60 0.08 1.06
N VAL A 525 25.96 0.56 2.25
CA VAL A 525 25.84 -0.18 3.50
C VAL A 525 24.66 0.37 4.28
N ARG A 526 23.80 -0.51 4.80
CA ARG A 526 22.69 -0.14 5.68
C ARG A 526 22.72 -0.98 6.93
N GLY A 527 22.39 -0.41 8.06
CA GLY A 527 22.24 -1.17 9.29
C GLY A 527 21.55 -0.36 10.36
N GLY A 528 21.16 -1.03 11.44
CA GLY A 528 20.46 -0.36 12.52
C GLY A 528 20.12 -1.30 13.66
N LEU A 529 19.42 -0.73 14.64
CA LEU A 529 18.90 -1.38 15.83
C LEU A 529 17.37 -1.36 15.79
N ASP A 530 16.75 -2.38 16.35
CA ASP A 530 15.30 -2.54 16.42
C ASP A 530 14.96 -3.10 17.80
N TYR A 531 14.32 -2.28 18.63
CA TYR A 531 13.89 -2.67 19.97
C TYR A 531 12.37 -2.58 20.06
N VAL A 532 11.77 -3.61 20.67
CA VAL A 532 10.34 -3.66 20.97
C VAL A 532 10.13 -4.31 22.34
N GLY A 533 9.29 -3.68 23.15
CA GLY A 533 8.73 -4.23 24.37
C GLY A 533 7.22 -4.30 24.23
N THR A 534 6.63 -5.42 24.65
CA THR A 534 5.19 -5.61 24.71
C THR A 534 4.82 -6.22 26.05
N THR A 535 3.74 -5.75 26.67
CA THR A 535 3.05 -6.57 27.67
C THR A 535 2.16 -7.56 26.96
N PHE A 536 1.89 -8.69 27.59
CA PHE A 536 0.80 -9.58 27.21
C PHE A 536 0.01 -9.90 28.48
N GLY A 537 -1.30 -9.91 28.36
CA GLY A 537 -2.22 -10.38 29.38
C GLY A 537 -3.36 -11.06 28.67
N VAL A 538 -3.66 -12.30 29.03
CA VAL A 538 -4.82 -13.03 28.51
C VAL A 538 -5.65 -13.46 29.70
N GLU A 539 -6.90 -13.04 29.74
CA GLU A 539 -7.88 -13.47 30.74
C GLU A 539 -9.00 -14.23 30.04
N PHE A 540 -9.29 -15.44 30.52
CA PHE A 540 -10.39 -16.29 30.09
C PHE A 540 -11.40 -16.41 31.22
N ASP A 541 -12.65 -16.11 30.93
CA ASP A 541 -13.76 -16.41 31.82
C ASP A 541 -14.58 -17.57 31.24
N VAL A 542 -14.61 -18.69 31.97
CA VAL A 542 -15.36 -19.89 31.60
C VAL A 542 -16.34 -20.30 32.70
N PRO A 543 -17.60 -20.63 32.35
CA PRO A 543 -18.58 -21.16 33.29
C PRO A 543 -18.34 -22.67 33.38
N LEU A 544 -17.57 -23.11 34.37
CA LEU A 544 -17.40 -24.53 34.64
C LEU A 544 -18.61 -25.09 35.41
N PRO A 545 -19.17 -26.25 35.02
CA PRO A 545 -19.85 -27.09 36.00
C PRO A 545 -19.46 -28.56 35.85
N ILE A 546 -18.35 -29.03 36.45
CA ILE A 546 -18.17 -30.49 36.62
C ILE A 546 -17.28 -30.84 37.82
N GLU A 547 -17.90 -31.32 38.91
CA GLU A 547 -17.33 -32.46 39.62
C GLU A 547 -17.44 -33.66 38.66
N ILE A 548 -16.34 -34.06 38.03
CA ILE A 548 -16.29 -35.30 37.26
C ILE A 548 -16.41 -36.46 38.27
N GLY A 549 -17.63 -36.94 38.55
CA GLY A 549 -17.81 -38.15 39.36
C GLY A 549 -19.18 -38.42 40.02
N ALA A 550 -20.09 -37.47 40.13
CA ALA A 550 -21.34 -37.69 40.89
C ALA A 550 -22.50 -38.19 40.01
N PHE A 551 -22.99 -39.41 40.31
CA PHE A 551 -24.25 -39.98 39.82
C PHE A 551 -25.31 -39.88 40.95
N PRO A 552 -26.59 -39.53 40.70
CA PRO A 552 -27.29 -39.38 39.43
C PRO A 552 -27.28 -37.94 38.88
N ARG A 553 -27.21 -37.83 37.55
CA ARG A 553 -27.21 -36.57 36.79
C ARG A 553 -28.61 -35.92 36.79
N VAL A 554 -28.91 -35.17 37.85
CA VAL A 554 -29.84 -34.04 37.73
C VAL A 554 -29.05 -32.97 36.98
N PHE A 555 -29.56 -32.44 35.85
CA PHE A 555 -28.99 -31.22 35.25
C PHE A 555 -28.99 -30.15 36.34
N PRO A 556 -27.84 -29.80 36.96
CA PRO A 556 -27.85 -28.74 37.94
C PRO A 556 -28.23 -27.48 37.16
N ARG A 557 -29.03 -26.59 37.77
CA ARG A 557 -28.88 -25.19 37.40
C ARG A 557 -27.40 -24.89 37.62
N VAL A 558 -26.72 -24.46 36.57
CA VAL A 558 -25.35 -23.95 36.66
C VAL A 558 -25.44 -22.65 37.46
N GLU A 559 -25.48 -22.77 38.78
CA GLU A 559 -25.23 -21.70 39.74
C GLU A 559 -23.78 -21.87 40.21
N GLY A 560 -22.84 -21.70 39.28
CA GLY A 560 -21.41 -21.62 39.56
C GLY A 560 -20.94 -20.20 39.26
N SER A 561 -20.04 -19.66 40.08
CA SER A 561 -19.31 -18.46 39.70
C SER A 561 -18.37 -18.81 38.54
N ASN A 562 -18.45 -18.03 37.48
CA ASN A 562 -17.42 -17.87 36.46
C ASN A 562 -16.00 -18.02 37.03
N GLN A 563 -15.17 -18.87 36.44
CA GLN A 563 -13.76 -19.00 36.81
C GLN A 563 -12.91 -18.22 35.81
N THR A 564 -12.15 -17.26 36.34
CA THR A 564 -11.17 -16.51 35.56
C THR A 564 -9.81 -17.20 35.64
N PHE A 565 -9.26 -17.55 34.48
CA PHE A 565 -7.88 -17.99 34.33
C PHE A 565 -7.13 -16.93 33.53
N GLY A 566 -5.89 -16.65 33.87
CA GLY A 566 -5.12 -15.72 33.08
C GLY A 566 -3.63 -15.95 33.18
N THR A 567 -2.92 -15.37 32.21
CA THR A 567 -1.47 -15.25 32.25
C THR A 567 -1.09 -13.87 31.78
N HIS A 568 -0.22 -13.21 32.54
CA HIS A 568 0.33 -11.93 32.15
C HIS A 568 1.85 -11.86 32.27
N GLY A 569 2.45 -10.98 31.48
CA GLY A 569 3.89 -10.83 31.41
C GLY A 569 4.34 -9.72 30.47
N MET A 570 5.63 -9.71 30.18
CA MET A 570 6.25 -8.81 29.20
C MET A 570 7.23 -9.55 28.30
N ALA A 571 7.24 -9.23 27.02
CA ALA A 571 8.25 -9.67 26.08
C ALA A 571 9.07 -8.46 25.60
N ASN A 572 10.39 -8.58 25.66
CA ASN A 572 11.35 -7.57 25.20
C ASN A 572 12.25 -8.20 24.16
N ALA A 573 12.43 -7.53 23.02
CA ALA A 573 13.38 -7.98 22.02
C ALA A 573 14.23 -6.82 21.50
N ALA A 574 15.51 -7.09 21.36
CA ALA A 574 16.48 -6.19 20.76
C ALA A 574 17.17 -6.90 19.60
N ALA A 575 17.16 -6.28 18.44
CA ALA A 575 17.82 -6.78 17.25
C ALA A 575 18.79 -5.76 16.66
N ALA A 576 19.88 -6.28 16.10
CA ALA A 576 20.79 -5.55 15.24
C ALA A 576 20.75 -6.16 13.85
N TRP A 577 20.72 -5.32 12.82
CA TRP A 577 20.68 -5.78 11.44
C TRP A 577 21.67 -5.01 10.57
N LEU A 578 22.15 -5.67 9.52
CA LEU A 578 23.10 -5.11 8.56
C LEU A 578 22.83 -5.68 7.17
N GLU A 579 22.84 -4.84 6.14
CA GLU A 579 22.77 -5.17 4.72
C GLU A 579 23.88 -4.46 3.95
N ALA A 580 24.50 -5.15 3.00
CA ALA A 580 25.43 -4.53 2.05
C ALA A 580 24.86 -4.67 0.63
N GLU A 581 24.44 -3.57 0.02
CA GLU A 581 24.00 -3.53 -1.37
C GLU A 581 25.22 -3.42 -2.29
N LEU A 582 25.62 -4.55 -2.88
CA LEU A 582 26.75 -4.66 -3.79
C LEU A 582 26.27 -4.61 -5.23
N SER A 583 26.77 -3.65 -6.00
CA SER A 583 26.50 -3.49 -7.44
C SER A 583 27.79 -3.55 -8.26
N PRO A 584 28.52 -4.69 -8.26
CA PRO A 584 29.85 -4.79 -8.90
C PRO A 584 29.83 -4.51 -10.41
N THR A 585 28.66 -4.63 -11.05
CA THR A 585 28.40 -4.13 -12.40
C THR A 585 27.03 -3.46 -12.42
N PRO A 586 26.72 -2.59 -13.40
CA PRO A 586 25.38 -1.99 -13.52
C PRO A 586 24.23 -3.00 -13.69
N ARG A 587 24.54 -4.25 -14.06
CA ARG A 587 23.56 -5.31 -14.33
C ARG A 587 23.37 -6.28 -13.17
N LEU A 588 24.30 -6.32 -12.20
CA LEU A 588 24.27 -7.27 -11.10
C LEU A 588 24.17 -6.52 -9.78
N LYS A 589 23.12 -6.83 -9.01
CA LYS A 589 22.95 -6.38 -7.63
C LYS A 589 22.87 -7.60 -6.71
N VAL A 590 23.64 -7.59 -5.64
CA VAL A 590 23.65 -8.64 -4.62
C VAL A 590 23.54 -7.98 -3.25
N VAL A 591 22.64 -8.46 -2.40
CA VAL A 591 22.41 -7.91 -1.06
C VAL A 591 22.50 -9.03 -0.04
N PRO A 592 23.70 -9.36 0.48
CA PRO A 592 23.82 -10.08 1.73
C PRO A 592 23.30 -9.22 2.89
N GLY A 593 22.58 -9.85 3.80
CA GLY A 593 22.11 -9.25 5.03
C GLY A 593 22.15 -10.24 6.19
N VAL A 594 22.22 -9.71 7.41
CA VAL A 594 22.15 -10.49 8.63
C VAL A 594 21.34 -9.73 9.67
N ARG A 595 20.50 -10.45 10.41
CA ARG A 595 19.81 -9.96 11.60
C ARG A 595 20.21 -10.84 12.78
N ALA A 596 20.55 -10.24 13.90
CA ALA A 596 20.74 -10.93 15.17
C ALA A 596 19.76 -10.35 16.18
N GLU A 597 19.01 -11.20 16.87
CA GLU A 597 17.96 -10.80 17.80
C GLU A 597 18.08 -11.57 19.11
N TYR A 598 17.86 -10.84 20.21
CA TYR A 598 17.81 -11.36 21.57
C TYR A 598 16.46 -10.99 22.18
N THR A 599 15.71 -12.00 22.59
CA THR A 599 14.35 -11.88 23.12
C THR A 599 14.30 -12.41 24.54
N VAL A 600 13.63 -11.69 25.44
CA VAL A 600 13.37 -12.08 26.82
C VAL A 600 11.88 -11.95 27.09
N VAL A 601 11.24 -13.06 27.48
CA VAL A 601 9.83 -13.12 27.88
C VAL A 601 9.77 -13.40 29.36
N SER A 602 9.18 -12.49 30.12
CA SER A 602 9.02 -12.57 31.58
C SER A 602 7.55 -12.76 31.92
N PHE A 603 7.23 -13.78 32.70
CA PHE A 603 5.90 -14.05 33.25
C PHE A 603 5.81 -13.50 34.68
N PHE A 604 4.75 -12.76 34.97
CA PHE A 604 4.51 -12.25 36.31
C PHE A 604 3.56 -13.18 37.08
N PRO A 605 3.73 -13.32 38.42
CA PRO A 605 2.85 -14.16 39.24
C PRO A 605 1.40 -13.69 39.22
N ASP A 606 0.47 -14.60 39.00
CA ASP A 606 -0.98 -14.43 39.03
C ASP A 606 -1.57 -15.18 40.24
N GLU A 607 -2.53 -14.57 40.97
CA GLU A 607 -3.27 -15.26 42.03
C GLU A 607 -4.33 -16.19 41.41
N LEU A 608 -4.24 -17.48 41.73
CA LEU A 608 -5.16 -18.52 41.28
C LEU A 608 -6.43 -18.56 42.16
N PRO A 609 -7.57 -19.07 41.64
CA PRO A 609 -8.83 -19.14 42.38
C PRO A 609 -8.78 -19.90 43.73
N ASP A 610 -7.79 -20.78 43.91
CA ASP A 610 -7.56 -21.54 45.14
C ASP A 610 -6.68 -20.79 46.16
N GLY A 611 -6.25 -19.56 45.85
CA GLY A 611 -5.41 -18.70 46.70
C GLY A 611 -3.90 -18.96 46.58
N THR A 612 -3.47 -19.80 45.63
CA THR A 612 -2.04 -19.97 45.28
C THR A 612 -1.59 -18.93 44.24
N THR A 613 -0.28 -18.82 43.98
CA THR A 613 0.26 -17.91 42.96
C THR A 613 1.03 -18.69 41.92
N THR A 614 0.93 -18.31 40.65
CA THR A 614 1.76 -18.88 39.58
C THR A 614 3.23 -18.53 39.76
N ASP A 615 4.12 -19.38 39.25
CA ASP A 615 5.56 -19.16 39.35
C ASP A 615 6.04 -18.13 38.31
N PRO A 616 6.89 -17.16 38.68
CA PRO A 616 7.53 -16.30 37.70
C PRO A 616 8.51 -17.10 36.86
N ALA A 617 8.56 -16.81 35.56
CA ALA A 617 9.53 -17.42 34.65
C ALA A 617 10.09 -16.40 33.66
N ASP A 618 11.36 -16.59 33.30
CA ASP A 618 12.03 -15.83 32.26
C ASP A 618 12.52 -16.78 31.17
N VAL A 619 12.07 -16.55 29.94
CA VAL A 619 12.52 -17.28 28.75
C VAL A 619 13.41 -16.34 27.93
N ALA A 620 14.66 -16.75 27.69
CA ALA A 620 15.62 -15.98 26.91
C ALA A 620 16.00 -16.73 25.63
N LEU A 621 15.80 -16.08 24.49
CA LEU A 621 16.04 -16.64 23.15
C LEU A 621 17.03 -15.77 22.38
N PHE A 622 17.94 -16.40 21.65
CA PHE A 622 18.92 -15.71 20.82
C PHE A 622 19.06 -16.41 19.47
N HIS A 623 19.04 -15.62 18.41
CA HIS A 623 19.24 -16.16 17.07
C HIS A 623 19.96 -15.20 16.11
N ILE A 624 20.47 -15.78 15.03
CA ILE A 624 21.06 -15.07 13.90
C ILE A 624 20.43 -15.61 12.61
N ASP A 625 20.00 -14.69 11.76
CA ASP A 625 19.26 -14.93 10.53
C ASP A 625 20.02 -14.31 9.33
N PRO A 626 20.86 -15.10 8.63
CA PRO A 626 21.49 -14.67 7.39
C PRO A 626 20.49 -14.69 6.23
N ARG A 627 20.61 -13.72 5.32
CA ARG A 627 19.76 -13.54 4.15
C ARG A 627 20.59 -13.08 2.96
N LEU A 628 20.19 -13.47 1.77
CA LEU A 628 20.84 -13.10 0.52
C LEU A 628 19.79 -12.88 -0.55
N THR A 629 19.84 -11.73 -1.20
CA THR A 629 19.09 -11.47 -2.43
C THR A 629 20.05 -11.15 -3.57
N ALA A 630 19.68 -11.55 -4.79
CA ALA A 630 20.46 -11.25 -5.99
C ALA A 630 19.53 -10.95 -7.17
N ARG A 631 19.94 -9.99 -8.00
CA ARG A 631 19.26 -9.58 -9.24
C ARG A 631 20.30 -9.39 -10.33
N LEU A 632 20.09 -10.02 -11.48
CA LEU A 632 21.01 -10.01 -12.62
C LEU A 632 20.23 -9.72 -13.91
N GLU A 633 20.43 -8.56 -14.50
CA GLU A 633 19.98 -8.25 -15.86
C GLU A 633 20.89 -8.96 -16.87
N ILE A 634 20.42 -10.09 -17.40
CA ILE A 634 21.22 -10.88 -18.37
C ILE A 634 21.27 -10.14 -19.71
N VAL A 635 20.11 -9.67 -20.16
CA VAL A 635 19.92 -8.85 -21.37
C VAL A 635 18.89 -7.77 -21.06
N ARG A 636 18.88 -6.70 -21.87
CA ARG A 636 17.94 -5.59 -21.68
C ARG A 636 16.50 -6.11 -21.64
N GLY A 637 15.81 -5.84 -20.54
CA GLY A 637 14.42 -6.27 -20.33
C GLY A 637 14.25 -7.69 -19.78
N THR A 638 15.32 -8.45 -19.53
CA THR A 638 15.27 -9.77 -18.89
C THR A 638 16.15 -9.80 -17.64
N THR A 639 15.53 -9.91 -16.47
CA THR A 639 16.21 -9.95 -15.17
C THR A 639 15.97 -11.29 -14.51
N LEU A 640 17.05 -12.00 -14.16
CA LEU A 640 16.96 -13.10 -13.20
C LEU A 640 17.06 -12.57 -11.79
N LYS A 641 16.32 -13.19 -10.88
CA LYS A 641 16.28 -12.80 -9.48
C LYS A 641 16.19 -14.02 -8.58
N GLY A 642 16.76 -13.92 -7.38
CA GLY A 642 16.69 -15.01 -6.41
C GLY A 642 16.95 -14.54 -5.00
N ALA A 643 16.32 -15.21 -4.03
CA ALA A 643 16.47 -14.95 -2.61
C ALA A 643 16.64 -16.25 -1.83
N ALA A 644 17.45 -16.22 -0.79
CA ALA A 644 17.63 -17.31 0.16
C ALA A 644 17.83 -16.74 1.56
N GLY A 645 17.16 -17.29 2.57
CA GLY A 645 17.31 -16.77 3.92
C GLY A 645 16.66 -17.62 5.00
N ILE A 646 17.05 -17.32 6.25
CA ILE A 646 16.42 -17.85 7.47
C ILE A 646 15.55 -16.75 8.07
N TYR A 647 14.38 -17.17 8.55
CA TYR A 647 13.33 -16.33 9.09
C TYR A 647 12.76 -17.00 10.34
N ARG A 648 12.47 -16.21 11.38
CA ARG A 648 11.91 -16.70 12.64
C ARG A 648 10.79 -15.78 13.12
N ARG A 649 9.86 -16.37 13.86
CA ARG A 649 8.84 -15.64 14.63
C ARG A 649 8.93 -16.03 16.10
N TRP A 650 8.38 -15.19 16.97
CA TRP A 650 8.31 -15.55 18.38
C TRP A 650 7.22 -16.60 18.62
N PRO A 651 7.41 -17.46 19.64
CA PRO A 651 6.30 -18.15 20.28
C PRO A 651 5.30 -17.13 20.86
N GLN A 652 4.03 -17.48 20.91
CA GLN A 652 3.00 -16.67 21.53
C GLN A 652 3.11 -16.76 23.06
N GLY A 653 2.72 -15.69 23.77
CA GLY A 653 2.80 -15.63 25.24
C GLY A 653 2.17 -16.84 25.95
N PRO A 654 0.95 -17.26 25.61
CA PRO A 654 0.32 -18.46 26.21
C PRO A 654 1.08 -19.76 25.93
N GLU A 655 1.74 -19.89 24.77
CA GLU A 655 2.55 -21.07 24.44
C GLU A 655 3.76 -21.20 25.37
N LEU A 656 4.31 -20.07 25.84
CA LEU A 656 5.47 -20.01 26.73
C LEU A 656 5.09 -20.01 28.23
N SER A 657 3.81 -19.99 28.57
CA SER A 657 3.34 -19.96 29.96
C SER A 657 3.89 -21.13 30.77
N PRO A 658 4.44 -20.91 31.98
CA PRO A 658 4.90 -21.99 32.85
C PRO A 658 3.79 -22.95 33.30
N ASP A 659 2.58 -22.43 33.48
CA ASP A 659 1.44 -23.16 34.05
C ASP A 659 0.57 -23.85 32.98
N SER A 660 0.45 -23.23 31.80
CA SER A 660 -0.47 -23.67 30.74
C SER A 660 0.21 -23.93 29.39
N GLY A 661 1.51 -23.72 29.30
CA GLY A 661 2.30 -23.86 28.08
C GLY A 661 3.60 -24.63 28.30
N ASN A 662 4.67 -24.17 27.68
CA ASN A 662 6.01 -24.71 27.82
C ASN A 662 7.07 -23.59 27.71
N PRO A 663 7.76 -23.21 28.80
CA PRO A 663 8.78 -22.16 28.76
C PRO A 663 10.08 -22.59 28.04
N ASP A 664 10.24 -23.87 27.70
CA ASP A 664 11.40 -24.38 26.97
C ASP A 664 11.25 -24.29 25.44
N LEU A 665 10.15 -23.70 24.93
CA LEU A 665 9.96 -23.54 23.49
C LEU A 665 10.98 -22.58 22.89
N VAL A 666 11.39 -22.90 21.67
CA VAL A 666 12.25 -22.05 20.83
C VAL A 666 11.46 -21.44 19.67
N GLU A 667 12.05 -20.45 18.98
CA GLU A 667 11.39 -19.78 17.87
C GLU A 667 11.16 -20.70 16.67
N PRO A 668 9.92 -20.80 16.16
CA PRO A 668 9.63 -21.42 14.86
C PRO A 668 10.48 -20.79 13.76
N ARG A 669 11.00 -21.64 12.87
CA ARG A 669 11.96 -21.23 11.84
C ARG A 669 11.46 -21.60 10.45
N ALA A 670 11.67 -20.69 9.51
CA ALA A 670 11.45 -20.88 8.09
C ALA A 670 12.74 -20.65 7.30
N VAL A 671 13.07 -21.59 6.41
CA VAL A 671 14.11 -21.45 5.40
C VAL A 671 13.41 -21.25 4.06
N GLN A 672 13.60 -20.07 3.46
CA GLN A 672 12.97 -19.71 2.19
C GLN A 672 13.99 -19.69 1.06
N LEU A 673 13.60 -20.24 -0.09
CA LEU A 673 14.33 -20.18 -1.36
C LEU A 673 13.38 -19.68 -2.45
N ILE A 674 13.81 -18.67 -3.21
CA ILE A 674 13.04 -18.06 -4.30
C ILE A 674 13.96 -17.92 -5.51
N ALA A 675 13.44 -18.28 -6.68
CA ALA A 675 14.09 -18.02 -7.96
C ALA A 675 13.04 -17.55 -8.97
N GLY A 676 13.33 -16.49 -9.72
CA GLY A 676 12.37 -15.92 -10.66
C GLY A 676 13.03 -15.21 -11.85
N VAL A 677 12.18 -14.84 -12.79
CA VAL A 677 12.51 -14.09 -13.99
C VAL A 677 11.49 -12.98 -14.19
N GLU A 678 12.00 -11.78 -14.41
CA GLU A 678 11.22 -10.63 -14.88
C GLU A 678 11.55 -10.41 -16.35
N GLN A 679 10.51 -10.38 -17.18
CA GLN A 679 10.61 -10.18 -18.62
C GLN A 679 9.71 -9.02 -19.03
N ARG A 680 10.32 -7.98 -19.59
CA ARG A 680 9.62 -6.95 -20.35
C ARG A 680 9.31 -7.49 -21.74
N LEU A 681 8.04 -7.80 -22.02
CA LEU A 681 7.60 -8.31 -23.32
C LEU A 681 7.44 -7.18 -24.35
N THR A 682 6.87 -6.05 -23.91
CA THR A 682 6.69 -4.84 -24.72
C THR A 682 7.00 -3.59 -23.89
N ARG A 683 6.74 -2.38 -24.41
CA ARG A 683 6.90 -1.16 -23.60
C ARG A 683 5.94 -1.15 -22.40
N ASP A 684 4.76 -1.74 -22.56
CA ASP A 684 3.66 -1.63 -21.61
C ASP A 684 3.32 -2.98 -20.95
N ILE A 685 3.87 -4.11 -21.42
CA ILE A 685 3.60 -5.43 -20.87
C ILE A 685 4.84 -6.01 -20.20
N ASN A 686 4.71 -6.33 -18.92
CA ASN A 686 5.73 -6.97 -18.10
C ASN A 686 5.21 -8.30 -17.55
N VAL A 687 6.08 -9.30 -17.49
CA VAL A 687 5.82 -10.59 -16.87
C VAL A 687 6.82 -10.80 -15.75
N ASP A 688 6.33 -11.18 -14.58
CA ASP A 688 7.13 -11.68 -13.47
C ASP A 688 6.69 -13.11 -13.16
N ALA A 689 7.62 -14.05 -13.21
CA ALA A 689 7.37 -15.44 -12.88
C ALA A 689 8.41 -15.90 -11.85
N GLN A 690 7.95 -16.53 -10.77
CA GLN A 690 8.84 -17.03 -9.73
C GLN A 690 8.40 -18.39 -9.17
N LEU A 691 9.38 -19.15 -8.72
CA LEU A 691 9.25 -20.39 -7.98
C LEU A 691 9.71 -20.15 -6.55
N TYR A 692 9.04 -20.78 -5.60
CA TYR A 692 9.41 -20.70 -4.20
C TYR A 692 9.35 -22.06 -3.51
N LEU A 693 10.20 -22.21 -2.50
CA LEU A 693 10.21 -23.30 -1.54
C LEU A 693 10.44 -22.71 -0.16
N THR A 694 9.53 -22.97 0.77
CA THR A 694 9.67 -22.61 2.18
C THR A 694 9.57 -23.88 3.01
N ASN A 695 10.65 -24.24 3.68
CA ASN A 695 10.65 -25.33 4.67
C ASN A 695 10.60 -24.72 6.06
N ARG A 696 9.69 -25.22 6.89
CA ARG A 696 9.46 -24.79 8.25
C ARG A 696 9.79 -25.93 9.20
N ASP A 697 10.56 -25.62 10.23
CA ASP A 697 10.88 -26.54 11.31
C ASP A 697 10.79 -25.82 12.65
N LEU A 698 10.81 -26.60 13.74
CA LEU A 698 10.58 -26.09 15.09
C LEU A 698 9.21 -25.42 15.22
N LEU A 699 8.23 -25.81 14.40
CA LEU A 699 6.86 -25.32 14.57
C LEU A 699 6.34 -25.82 15.92
N ILE A 700 5.58 -24.96 16.57
CA ILE A 700 4.99 -25.28 17.87
C ILE A 700 3.75 -26.14 17.61
N GLU A 701 3.69 -27.30 18.23
CA GLU A 701 2.57 -28.23 18.16
C GLU A 701 2.06 -28.56 19.56
N SER A 702 0.80 -28.96 19.66
CA SER A 702 0.28 -29.53 20.92
C SER A 702 0.85 -30.93 21.12
N THR A 703 1.32 -31.23 22.34
CA THR A 703 1.92 -32.52 22.70
C THR A 703 1.18 -33.17 23.88
N SER A 704 1.35 -34.48 24.03
CA SER A 704 0.87 -35.25 25.19
C SER A 704 2.02 -35.74 26.08
N ARG A 705 3.24 -35.23 25.85
CA ARG A 705 4.43 -35.58 26.63
C ARG A 705 4.30 -35.06 28.05
N MET A 706 5.04 -35.70 28.95
CA MET A 706 5.09 -35.35 30.37
C MET A 706 6.53 -34.96 30.73
N ARG A 707 6.71 -33.90 31.51
CA ARG A 707 8.00 -33.52 32.12
C ARG A 707 8.01 -33.90 33.60
N SER A 708 9.19 -34.13 34.18
CA SER A 708 9.29 -34.25 35.64
C SER A 708 9.00 -32.89 36.29
N SER A 709 8.20 -32.90 37.36
CA SER A 709 7.85 -31.68 38.08
C SER A 709 9.08 -31.01 38.69
N SER A 710 9.13 -29.69 38.62
CA SER A 710 10.26 -28.86 39.07
C SER A 710 10.32 -28.68 40.59
N ASP A 711 9.30 -29.11 41.33
CA ASP A 711 9.19 -29.00 42.79
C ASP A 711 9.99 -30.08 43.56
N GLY A 712 10.59 -31.04 42.85
CA GLY A 712 11.36 -32.15 43.43
C GLY A 712 10.50 -33.24 44.09
N SER A 713 9.18 -33.22 43.89
CA SER A 713 8.23 -34.25 44.37
C SER A 713 8.40 -35.60 43.66
N GLY A 714 8.98 -35.59 42.45
CA GLY A 714 9.03 -36.75 41.57
C GLY A 714 7.72 -36.99 40.80
N GLU A 715 6.76 -36.06 40.89
CA GLU A 715 5.57 -36.04 40.05
C GLU A 715 5.92 -35.63 38.60
N VAL A 716 4.94 -35.77 37.71
CA VAL A 716 5.09 -35.42 36.29
C VAL A 716 4.01 -34.44 35.87
N ASP A 717 4.42 -33.37 35.20
CA ASP A 717 3.53 -32.34 34.67
C ASP A 717 3.32 -32.57 33.17
N PRO A 718 2.12 -32.33 32.63
CA PRO A 718 1.90 -32.35 31.18
C PRO A 718 2.69 -31.22 30.51
N LEU A 719 3.34 -31.52 29.39
CA LEU A 719 3.79 -30.52 28.42
C LEU A 719 2.62 -30.29 27.47
N PHE A 720 2.13 -29.05 27.39
CA PHE A 720 1.03 -28.73 26.46
C PHE A 720 1.53 -28.50 25.03
N TYR A 721 2.77 -28.03 24.89
CA TYR A 721 3.39 -27.72 23.60
C TYR A 721 4.84 -28.18 23.50
N ASP A 722 5.30 -28.52 22.30
CA ASP A 722 6.72 -28.66 21.98
C ASP A 722 7.05 -28.13 20.56
N ASN A 723 8.33 -28.14 20.17
CA ASN A 723 8.81 -27.73 18.84
C ASN A 723 8.97 -28.92 17.88
N GLY A 724 8.11 -29.93 17.96
CA GLY A 724 8.13 -31.12 17.09
C GLY A 724 7.70 -30.84 15.64
N GLY A 725 6.88 -29.80 15.46
CA GLY A 725 6.16 -29.56 14.22
C GLY A 725 7.04 -29.17 13.03
N ARG A 726 6.59 -29.55 11.84
CA ARG A 726 7.24 -29.29 10.55
C ARG A 726 6.25 -28.81 9.51
N GLY A 727 6.73 -28.03 8.55
CA GLY A 727 5.92 -27.52 7.45
C GLY A 727 6.70 -27.43 6.15
N SER A 728 6.02 -27.57 5.01
CA SER A 728 6.62 -27.34 3.70
C SER A 728 5.63 -26.67 2.77
N THR A 729 6.11 -25.66 2.06
CA THR A 729 5.34 -24.85 1.13
C THR A 729 6.11 -24.75 -0.17
N VAL A 730 5.50 -25.17 -1.27
CA VAL A 730 6.12 -25.12 -2.60
C VAL A 730 5.13 -24.54 -3.59
N GLY A 731 5.62 -23.73 -4.53
CA GLY A 731 4.74 -23.19 -5.54
C GLY A 731 5.40 -22.33 -6.59
N ALA A 732 4.54 -21.81 -7.47
CA ALA A 732 4.86 -20.94 -8.58
C ALA A 732 3.88 -19.77 -8.62
N GLU A 733 4.39 -18.58 -8.87
CA GLU A 733 3.64 -17.34 -9.00
C GLU A 733 3.92 -16.71 -10.36
N LEU A 734 2.88 -16.17 -10.99
CA LEU A 734 2.93 -15.45 -12.25
C LEU A 734 2.16 -14.13 -12.10
N LEU A 735 2.77 -13.03 -12.51
CA LEU A 735 2.16 -11.72 -12.66
C LEU A 735 2.40 -11.21 -14.08
N LEU A 736 1.35 -11.19 -14.89
CA LEU A 736 1.33 -10.49 -16.16
C LEU A 736 0.70 -9.13 -15.92
N ARG A 737 1.48 -8.05 -16.06
CA ARG A 737 1.02 -6.68 -15.81
C ARG A 737 1.07 -5.87 -17.10
N HIS A 738 -0.04 -5.22 -17.40
CA HIS A 738 -0.09 -4.13 -18.37
C HIS A 738 0.06 -2.82 -17.59
N GLU A 739 1.16 -2.11 -17.84
CA GLU A 739 1.41 -0.78 -17.29
C GLU A 739 0.27 0.16 -17.73
N ILE A 740 0.06 1.20 -16.94
CA ILE A 740 -1.00 2.16 -17.23
C ILE A 740 -0.78 2.84 -18.59
N THR A 741 -1.82 2.86 -19.42
CA THR A 741 -1.87 3.61 -20.69
C THR A 741 -3.13 4.48 -20.73
N GLU A 742 -3.26 5.35 -21.74
CA GLU A 742 -4.44 6.22 -21.92
C GLU A 742 -5.78 5.44 -21.94
N HIS A 743 -5.77 4.20 -22.41
CA HIS A 743 -6.99 3.43 -22.62
C HIS A 743 -7.15 2.23 -21.69
N PHE A 744 -6.06 1.62 -21.23
CA PHE A 744 -6.12 0.36 -20.53
C PHE A 744 -5.06 0.24 -19.43
N TYR A 745 -5.47 -0.39 -18.34
CA TYR A 745 -4.62 -0.80 -17.24
C TYR A 745 -5.14 -2.12 -16.66
N GLY A 746 -4.25 -3.01 -16.25
CA GLY A 746 -4.68 -4.26 -15.62
C GLY A 746 -3.56 -5.27 -15.42
N TRP A 747 -3.88 -6.35 -14.72
CA TRP A 747 -2.97 -7.46 -14.54
C TRP A 747 -3.72 -8.79 -14.36
N VAL A 748 -2.98 -9.87 -14.62
CA VAL A 748 -3.37 -11.24 -14.32
C VAL A 748 -2.35 -11.79 -13.34
N ALA A 749 -2.81 -12.14 -12.15
CA ALA A 749 -2.05 -12.80 -11.10
C ALA A 749 -2.50 -14.25 -10.98
N TYR A 750 -1.54 -15.18 -10.98
CA TYR A 750 -1.82 -16.60 -10.79
C TYR A 750 -0.83 -17.21 -9.81
N THR A 751 -1.35 -17.98 -8.86
CA THR A 751 -0.57 -18.71 -7.86
C THR A 751 -0.95 -20.18 -7.93
N LEU A 752 0.06 -21.04 -8.07
CA LEU A 752 -0.01 -22.47 -7.86
C LEU A 752 0.77 -22.80 -6.59
N SER A 753 0.08 -23.12 -5.50
CA SER A 753 0.72 -23.40 -4.20
C SER A 753 0.35 -24.78 -3.68
N ARG A 754 1.22 -25.35 -2.86
CA ARG A 754 0.91 -26.50 -2.01
C ARG A 754 1.60 -26.30 -0.67
N THR A 755 0.82 -26.33 0.39
CA THR A 755 1.26 -26.10 1.75
C THR A 755 0.80 -27.25 2.63
N VAL A 756 1.76 -27.89 3.28
CA VAL A 756 1.53 -29.05 4.16
C VAL A 756 2.26 -28.86 5.48
N GLU A 757 1.70 -29.44 6.53
CA GLU A 757 2.23 -29.43 7.89
C GLU A 757 2.12 -30.82 8.52
N ASP A 758 3.01 -31.08 9.46
CA ASP A 758 3.09 -32.26 10.31
C ASP A 758 3.22 -31.72 11.74
N LEU A 759 2.10 -31.72 12.47
CA LEU A 759 2.00 -31.26 13.86
C LEU A 759 1.52 -32.40 14.80
N ASP A 760 1.80 -33.66 14.42
CA ASP A 760 1.40 -34.85 15.20
C ASP A 760 2.62 -35.41 15.93
N ASP A 761 2.64 -35.19 17.25
CA ASP A 761 3.67 -35.66 18.20
C ASP A 761 4.02 -37.16 18.01
N HIS A 762 3.09 -37.98 17.47
CA HIS A 762 3.22 -39.43 17.40
C HIS A 762 3.22 -40.03 15.97
N GLY A 763 3.15 -39.22 14.91
CA GLY A 763 3.05 -39.74 13.54
C GLY A 763 3.72 -38.84 12.52
N ASP A 764 4.68 -39.37 11.75
CA ASP A 764 5.24 -38.69 10.56
C ASP A 764 4.16 -38.57 9.46
N ARG A 765 3.14 -37.74 9.67
CA ARG A 765 1.96 -37.62 8.81
C ARG A 765 1.77 -36.18 8.39
N TRP A 766 1.78 -35.96 7.07
CA TRP A 766 1.59 -34.64 6.49
C TRP A 766 0.14 -34.42 6.10
N TRP A 767 -0.46 -33.32 6.56
CA TRP A 767 -1.77 -32.83 6.13
C TRP A 767 -1.66 -31.48 5.42
N LEU A 768 -2.72 -31.10 4.73
CA LEU A 768 -2.87 -29.76 4.17
C LEU A 768 -3.12 -28.76 5.29
N THR A 769 -2.56 -27.56 5.20
CA THR A 769 -2.95 -26.47 6.10
C THR A 769 -4.38 -26.02 5.81
N ASP A 770 -5.10 -25.51 6.81
CA ASP A 770 -6.46 -24.99 6.63
C ASP A 770 -6.50 -23.80 5.65
N TYR A 771 -5.33 -23.19 5.40
CA TYR A 771 -5.13 -22.06 4.50
C TYR A 771 -4.60 -22.46 3.11
N ASP A 772 -4.41 -23.75 2.80
CA ASP A 772 -3.92 -24.20 1.50
C ASP A 772 -4.95 -23.95 0.39
N GLN A 773 -4.66 -22.99 -0.48
CA GLN A 773 -5.41 -22.75 -1.70
C GLN A 773 -4.52 -23.04 -2.91
N THR A 774 -4.76 -24.20 -3.53
CA THR A 774 -3.85 -24.74 -4.55
C THR A 774 -3.77 -23.87 -5.80
N HIS A 775 -4.92 -23.41 -6.31
CA HIS A 775 -4.99 -22.48 -7.43
C HIS A 775 -5.66 -21.18 -7.00
N ILE A 776 -4.99 -20.07 -7.26
CA ILE A 776 -5.53 -18.72 -7.06
C ILE A 776 -5.31 -17.96 -8.37
N LEU A 777 -6.40 -17.55 -9.03
CA LEU A 777 -6.38 -16.70 -10.22
C LEU A 777 -7.11 -15.40 -9.89
N THR A 778 -6.42 -14.28 -10.09
CA THR A 778 -7.02 -12.94 -10.00
C THR A 778 -6.74 -12.17 -11.28
N MET A 779 -7.77 -11.59 -11.86
CA MET A 779 -7.69 -10.74 -13.04
C MET A 779 -8.29 -9.38 -12.72
N VAL A 780 -7.54 -8.32 -12.98
CA VAL A 780 -7.99 -6.93 -12.83
C VAL A 780 -7.81 -6.24 -14.17
N ALA A 781 -8.86 -5.55 -14.62
CA ALA A 781 -8.84 -4.78 -15.85
C ALA A 781 -9.61 -3.49 -15.66
N GLN A 782 -9.09 -2.40 -16.21
CA GLN A 782 -9.71 -1.09 -16.19
C GLN A 782 -9.53 -0.42 -17.55
N THR A 783 -10.58 0.25 -18.00
CA THR A 783 -10.60 1.00 -19.26
C THR A 783 -11.30 2.33 -19.08
N ASN A 784 -10.79 3.35 -19.77
CA ASN A 784 -11.47 4.62 -19.90
C ASN A 784 -12.52 4.53 -21.01
N LEU A 785 -13.70 5.10 -20.76
CA LEU A 785 -14.83 5.18 -21.68
C LEU A 785 -15.11 6.66 -22.04
N PRO A 786 -15.84 6.93 -23.14
CA PRO A 786 -16.28 8.28 -23.46
C PRO A 786 -17.04 8.96 -22.31
N TRP A 787 -17.08 10.30 -22.33
CA TRP A 787 -17.76 11.14 -21.32
C TRP A 787 -17.16 11.05 -19.91
N ALA A 788 -15.86 10.76 -19.82
CA ALA A 788 -15.10 10.66 -18.57
C ALA A 788 -15.59 9.56 -17.62
N PHE A 789 -16.19 8.50 -18.17
CA PHE A 789 -16.48 7.28 -17.42
C PHE A 789 -15.27 6.37 -17.39
N THR A 790 -15.09 5.67 -16.28
CA THR A 790 -14.09 4.61 -16.14
C THR A 790 -14.81 3.34 -15.74
N LEU A 791 -14.51 2.25 -16.43
CA LEU A 791 -15.04 0.93 -16.16
C LEU A 791 -13.91 0.04 -15.68
N GLY A 792 -14.08 -0.59 -14.53
CA GLY A 792 -13.19 -1.64 -14.05
C GLY A 792 -13.93 -2.95 -13.84
N ALA A 793 -13.23 -4.05 -14.07
CA ALA A 793 -13.65 -5.40 -13.69
C ALA A 793 -12.56 -6.11 -12.87
N ARG A 794 -12.99 -6.87 -11.85
CA ARG A 794 -12.15 -7.80 -11.10
C ARG A 794 -12.78 -9.17 -11.12
N PHE A 795 -12.04 -10.18 -11.55
CA PHE A 795 -12.48 -11.58 -11.50
C PHE A 795 -11.51 -12.41 -10.69
N ARG A 796 -12.04 -13.20 -9.75
CA ARG A 796 -11.25 -14.08 -8.88
C ARG A 796 -11.80 -15.49 -8.93
N VAL A 797 -10.92 -16.48 -9.03
CA VAL A 797 -11.24 -17.91 -8.90
C VAL A 797 -10.21 -18.56 -7.99
N VAL A 798 -10.68 -19.31 -7.00
CA VAL A 798 -9.84 -19.90 -5.97
C VAL A 798 -10.28 -21.32 -5.66
N THR A 799 -9.31 -22.23 -5.49
CA THR A 799 -9.58 -23.57 -4.96
C THR A 799 -10.11 -23.45 -3.53
N GLY A 800 -11.20 -24.16 -3.20
CA GLY A 800 -11.75 -24.09 -1.85
C GLY A 800 -10.75 -24.55 -0.79
N SER A 801 -10.82 -23.92 0.38
CA SER A 801 -9.97 -24.24 1.53
C SER A 801 -10.22 -25.68 1.99
N PRO A 802 -9.20 -26.38 2.53
CA PRO A 802 -9.35 -27.71 3.06
C PRO A 802 -10.33 -27.73 4.24
N THR A 803 -11.03 -28.85 4.40
CA THR A 803 -12.05 -29.03 5.44
C THR A 803 -12.21 -30.51 5.78
N ASN A 804 -12.94 -30.77 6.86
CA ASN A 804 -13.27 -32.09 7.37
C ASN A 804 -14.76 -32.33 7.23
N LEU A 805 -15.14 -33.25 6.35
CA LEU A 805 -16.52 -33.71 6.24
C LEU A 805 -16.64 -35.02 7.03
N PRO A 806 -17.59 -35.17 7.97
CA PRO A 806 -17.80 -36.43 8.68
C PRO A 806 -18.28 -37.52 7.71
N LEU A 807 -17.74 -38.74 7.83
CA LEU A 807 -18.18 -39.88 6.99
C LEU A 807 -19.58 -40.39 7.34
N GLY A 808 -20.07 -39.99 8.51
CA GLY A 808 -21.35 -40.38 9.10
C GLY A 808 -21.36 -40.00 10.58
N SER A 809 -22.32 -40.54 11.32
CA SER A 809 -22.44 -40.27 12.75
C SER A 809 -22.82 -41.50 13.55
N VAL A 810 -22.38 -41.51 14.80
CA VAL A 810 -22.75 -42.52 15.78
C VAL A 810 -23.59 -41.84 16.86
N HIS A 811 -24.71 -42.45 17.20
CA HIS A 811 -25.52 -42.01 18.33
C HIS A 811 -24.91 -42.52 19.63
N ASP A 812 -24.41 -41.60 20.45
CA ASP A 812 -23.92 -41.86 21.79
C ASP A 812 -25.13 -42.02 22.73
N LEU A 813 -25.34 -43.25 23.22
CA LEU A 813 -26.47 -43.58 24.08
C LEU A 813 -26.33 -43.00 25.50
N ASP A 814 -25.11 -42.69 25.93
CA ASP A 814 -24.84 -42.18 27.27
C ASP A 814 -25.05 -40.66 27.34
N THR A 815 -24.74 -39.94 26.26
CA THR A 815 -24.98 -38.48 26.15
C THR A 815 -26.24 -38.12 25.36
N THR A 816 -26.92 -39.10 24.75
CA THR A 816 -28.06 -38.90 23.82
C THR A 816 -27.75 -37.93 22.67
N ASP A 817 -26.48 -37.87 22.27
CA ASP A 817 -25.97 -36.96 21.25
C ASP A 817 -25.42 -37.74 20.05
N TYR A 818 -25.28 -37.10 18.91
CA TYR A 818 -24.66 -37.71 17.74
C TYR A 818 -23.23 -37.21 17.59
N ARG A 819 -22.27 -38.13 17.59
CA ARG A 819 -20.87 -37.83 17.31
C ARG A 819 -20.56 -38.14 15.86
N GLY A 820 -20.08 -37.14 15.13
CA GLY A 820 -19.55 -37.33 13.78
C GLY A 820 -18.37 -38.31 13.79
N LEU A 821 -18.34 -39.22 12.83
CA LEU A 821 -17.17 -40.07 12.57
C LEU A 821 -16.14 -39.23 11.82
N GLY A 822 -15.02 -38.93 12.49
CA GLY A 822 -13.93 -38.14 11.93
C GLY A 822 -13.34 -38.74 10.66
N THR A 823 -12.96 -37.87 9.72
CA THR A 823 -12.13 -38.20 8.56
C THR A 823 -10.65 -37.97 8.87
N THR A 824 -9.78 -38.37 7.94
CA THR A 824 -8.42 -37.82 7.93
C THR A 824 -8.51 -36.29 7.87
N PRO A 825 -7.78 -35.57 8.75
CA PRO A 825 -7.76 -34.11 8.75
C PRO A 825 -7.46 -33.53 7.36
N GLN A 826 -8.20 -32.48 6.99
CA GLN A 826 -8.12 -31.71 5.75
C GLN A 826 -8.20 -32.57 4.48
N SER A 827 -8.92 -33.70 4.54
CA SER A 827 -9.07 -34.64 3.41
C SER A 827 -10.08 -34.20 2.35
N SER A 828 -10.94 -33.24 2.67
CA SER A 828 -11.93 -32.65 1.75
C SER A 828 -11.65 -31.17 1.53
N ARG A 829 -12.39 -30.53 0.60
CA ARG A 829 -12.31 -29.09 0.35
C ARG A 829 -13.70 -28.49 0.23
N LEU A 830 -13.82 -27.22 0.59
CA LEU A 830 -14.97 -26.41 0.19
C LEU A 830 -15.10 -26.36 -1.35
N PRO A 831 -16.29 -26.09 -1.89
CA PRO A 831 -16.46 -25.75 -3.30
C PRO A 831 -15.49 -24.63 -3.74
N ALA A 832 -15.09 -24.66 -5.01
CA ALA A 832 -14.24 -23.59 -5.55
C ALA A 832 -14.98 -22.24 -5.50
N PHE A 833 -14.29 -21.21 -5.03
CA PHE A 833 -14.80 -19.85 -4.97
C PHE A 833 -14.62 -19.17 -6.32
N HIS A 834 -15.62 -18.43 -6.77
CA HIS A 834 -15.45 -17.47 -7.85
C HIS A 834 -16.36 -16.25 -7.72
N GLN A 835 -15.83 -15.09 -8.12
CA GLN A 835 -16.53 -13.81 -8.02
C GLN A 835 -16.11 -12.86 -9.15
N LEU A 836 -17.08 -12.15 -9.75
CA LEU A 836 -16.84 -11.00 -10.63
C LEU A 836 -17.37 -9.76 -9.94
N ASP A 837 -16.53 -8.74 -9.86
CA ASP A 837 -16.87 -7.41 -9.39
C ASP A 837 -16.72 -6.42 -10.53
N LEU A 838 -17.62 -5.45 -10.58
CA LEU A 838 -17.59 -4.36 -11.56
C LEU A 838 -17.62 -3.03 -10.85
N ARG A 839 -16.89 -2.05 -11.38
CA ARG A 839 -16.91 -0.66 -10.92
C ARG A 839 -17.13 0.25 -12.11
N ILE A 840 -18.03 1.21 -11.97
CA ILE A 840 -18.12 2.35 -12.88
C ILE A 840 -18.01 3.64 -12.10
N ASP A 841 -17.11 4.52 -12.52
CA ASP A 841 -16.94 5.83 -11.91
C ASP A 841 -16.88 6.96 -12.94
N ARG A 842 -17.21 8.17 -12.48
CA ARG A 842 -17.12 9.40 -13.27
C ARG A 842 -16.64 10.54 -12.40
N LYS A 843 -15.55 11.18 -12.82
CA LYS A 843 -15.00 12.37 -12.16
C LYS A 843 -15.49 13.66 -12.81
N PHE A 844 -15.92 14.59 -11.97
CA PHE A 844 -16.37 15.93 -12.30
C PHE A 844 -15.36 16.93 -11.74
N VAL A 845 -14.77 17.75 -12.61
CA VAL A 845 -13.73 18.72 -12.24
C VAL A 845 -14.29 20.14 -12.36
N PHE A 846 -14.22 20.91 -11.27
CA PHE A 846 -14.55 22.33 -11.22
C PHE A 846 -13.31 23.14 -10.89
N ASP A 847 -13.42 24.46 -10.89
CA ASP A 847 -12.25 25.32 -10.73
C ASP A 847 -11.61 25.15 -9.35
N THR A 848 -12.40 25.00 -8.27
CA THR A 848 -11.93 24.92 -6.88
C THR A 848 -12.08 23.57 -6.20
N PHE A 849 -12.77 22.62 -6.80
CA PHE A 849 -12.97 21.28 -6.24
C PHE A 849 -13.23 20.29 -7.37
N SER A 850 -13.05 19.00 -7.10
CA SER A 850 -13.54 17.93 -7.96
C SER A 850 -14.30 16.91 -7.12
N PHE A 851 -15.21 16.18 -7.76
CA PHE A 851 -15.83 15.03 -7.12
C PHE A 851 -15.97 13.87 -8.10
N THR A 852 -15.96 12.65 -7.57
CA THR A 852 -16.14 11.42 -8.32
C THR A 852 -17.36 10.70 -7.77
N THR A 853 -18.29 10.33 -8.64
CA THR A 853 -19.38 9.42 -8.31
C THR A 853 -19.03 8.03 -8.79
N TYR A 854 -19.29 7.01 -8.00
CA TYR A 854 -19.02 5.63 -8.38
C TYR A 854 -20.14 4.68 -7.98
N LEU A 855 -20.23 3.58 -8.70
CA LEU A 855 -21.04 2.41 -8.38
C LEU A 855 -20.13 1.17 -8.45
N ASP A 856 -19.95 0.53 -7.31
CA ASP A 856 -19.28 -0.76 -7.18
C ASP A 856 -20.35 -1.85 -7.04
N LEU A 857 -20.26 -2.89 -7.86
CA LEU A 857 -21.10 -4.08 -7.79
C LEU A 857 -20.21 -5.25 -7.44
N LEU A 858 -20.32 -5.76 -6.22
CA LEU A 858 -19.65 -6.99 -5.83
C LEU A 858 -20.52 -8.19 -6.17
N ASN A 859 -19.87 -9.29 -6.57
CA ASN A 859 -20.55 -10.55 -6.88
C ASN A 859 -21.69 -10.37 -7.90
N VAL A 860 -21.37 -9.82 -9.08
CA VAL A 860 -22.35 -9.35 -10.08
C VAL A 860 -23.33 -10.44 -10.55
N TYR A 861 -22.91 -11.70 -10.58
CA TYR A 861 -23.77 -12.83 -10.95
C TYR A 861 -24.38 -13.56 -9.73
N ASN A 862 -24.28 -12.96 -8.54
CA ASN A 862 -24.86 -13.43 -7.27
C ASN A 862 -24.54 -14.91 -6.99
N GLN A 863 -23.26 -15.27 -7.08
CA GLN A 863 -22.80 -16.61 -6.77
C GLN A 863 -22.90 -16.90 -5.28
N GLU A 864 -23.52 -18.01 -4.94
CA GLU A 864 -23.57 -18.55 -3.58
C GLU A 864 -22.25 -19.30 -3.30
N ASN A 865 -21.16 -18.56 -3.06
CA ASN A 865 -19.91 -19.19 -2.63
C ASN A 865 -20.08 -19.68 -1.18
N ALA A 866 -19.62 -20.90 -0.88
CA ALA A 866 -19.66 -21.42 0.48
C ALA A 866 -18.44 -20.93 1.27
N GLU A 867 -18.68 -20.19 2.35
CA GLU A 867 -17.64 -19.75 3.30
C GLU A 867 -17.32 -20.82 4.35
N GLY A 868 -18.24 -21.76 4.55
CA GLY A 868 -18.14 -22.85 5.51
C GLY A 868 -19.41 -23.70 5.46
N PHE A 869 -19.50 -24.70 6.33
CA PHE A 869 -20.69 -25.53 6.48
C PHE A 869 -21.10 -25.63 7.94
N ILE A 870 -22.39 -25.40 8.20
CA ILE A 870 -23.00 -25.76 9.47
C ILE A 870 -23.54 -27.17 9.32
N THR A 871 -23.16 -28.01 10.27
CA THR A 871 -23.59 -29.40 10.29
C THR A 871 -24.79 -29.54 11.22
N ASP A 872 -25.79 -30.30 10.82
CA ASP A 872 -26.95 -30.58 11.67
C ASP A 872 -26.55 -31.35 12.94
N TYR A 873 -27.40 -31.34 13.96
CA TYR A 873 -27.09 -32.03 15.24
C TYR A 873 -26.83 -33.52 15.07
N ARG A 874 -27.28 -34.16 13.98
CA ARG A 874 -27.01 -35.58 13.68
C ARG A 874 -25.75 -35.81 12.88
N SER A 875 -25.02 -34.78 12.45
CA SER A 875 -23.86 -34.90 11.56
C SER A 875 -24.14 -35.68 10.27
N ARG A 876 -25.31 -35.45 9.66
CA ARG A 876 -25.78 -36.08 8.41
C ARG A 876 -26.05 -35.08 7.30
N GLU A 877 -26.53 -33.91 7.63
CA GLU A 877 -26.86 -32.85 6.68
C GLU A 877 -25.97 -31.64 6.94
N GLN A 878 -25.62 -30.95 5.86
CA GLN A 878 -24.80 -29.75 5.90
C GLN A 878 -25.46 -28.64 5.12
N GLU A 879 -25.46 -27.46 5.73
CA GLU A 879 -25.94 -26.23 5.11
C GLU A 879 -24.74 -25.30 4.89
N PRO A 880 -24.51 -24.82 3.66
CA PRO A 880 -23.42 -23.87 3.42
C PRO A 880 -23.73 -22.55 4.11
N ILE A 881 -22.71 -21.94 4.71
CA ILE A 881 -22.75 -20.52 5.09
C ILE A 881 -22.46 -19.74 3.79
N PRO A 882 -23.43 -19.03 3.21
CA PRO A 882 -23.22 -18.33 1.95
C PRO A 882 -22.33 -17.10 2.15
N SER A 883 -21.53 -16.80 1.12
CA SER A 883 -20.81 -15.52 1.01
C SER A 883 -21.79 -14.35 0.85
N LEU A 884 -21.26 -13.12 0.82
CA LEU A 884 -22.08 -11.97 0.46
C LEU A 884 -22.83 -12.18 -0.87
N PRO A 885 -24.13 -11.84 -0.93
CA PRO A 885 -24.86 -11.77 -2.18
C PRO A 885 -24.32 -10.61 -3.04
N ILE A 886 -24.98 -10.33 -4.15
CA ILE A 886 -24.72 -9.10 -4.90
C ILE A 886 -24.84 -7.88 -3.98
N LEU A 887 -23.76 -7.10 -3.87
CA LEU A 887 -23.70 -5.92 -3.01
C LEU A 887 -23.41 -4.68 -3.87
N PRO A 888 -24.43 -3.85 -4.15
CA PRO A 888 -24.24 -2.56 -4.80
C PRO A 888 -23.82 -1.50 -3.77
N VAL A 889 -22.70 -0.82 -4.02
CA VAL A 889 -22.22 0.31 -3.23
C VAL A 889 -22.14 1.54 -4.12
N VAL A 890 -22.94 2.55 -3.77
CA VAL A 890 -22.92 3.85 -4.44
C VAL A 890 -22.15 4.81 -3.56
N GLY A 891 -21.19 5.52 -4.15
CA GLY A 891 -20.37 6.47 -3.41
C GLY A 891 -20.08 7.77 -4.14
N LEU A 892 -19.69 8.75 -3.36
CA LEU A 892 -19.28 10.08 -3.74
C LEU A 892 -18.00 10.43 -2.99
N SER A 893 -16.94 10.78 -3.71
CA SER A 893 -15.70 11.29 -3.13
C SER A 893 -15.40 12.69 -3.68
N GLY A 894 -15.03 13.66 -2.85
CA GLY A 894 -14.67 15.02 -3.26
C GLY A 894 -13.27 15.41 -2.78
N GLU A 895 -12.56 16.23 -3.55
CA GLU A 895 -11.28 16.83 -3.19
C GLU A 895 -11.17 18.31 -3.59
N PHE A 896 -10.40 19.09 -2.83
CA PHE A 896 -10.13 20.51 -3.08
C PHE A 896 -8.73 20.94 -2.62
#